data_AF-A0A961W229-F1
#
_entry.id   AF-A0A961W229-F1
#
_cell.length_a   1.000
_cell.length_b   1.000
_cell.length_c   1.000
_cell.angle_alpha   90.00
_cell.angle_beta   90.00
_cell.angle_gamma   90.00
#
_symmetry.space_group_name_H-M   'P 1'
#
loop_
_entity.id
_entity.type
_entity.pdbx_description
1 polymer ?
#
loop_
_entity_poly.entity_id
_entity_poly.type
_entity_poly.pdbx_seq_one_letter_code
_entity_poly.pdbx_strand_id
1 'polypeptide(L)'
;MSKAGTFAAGVTSASGSGVVAANPLIAAVSRLLPGSGIQFIDITIPAKGLSSTRGRFIEEQDADDGLLLIPLDEGADCDGVEWHPVTGERLDPEKSLWLSGFKALEPFLGQWIPLPYFRFLGRTETGRPRFDNGPANWVRLFISEPARGLRDTDAIKAVLAVDTTISGQSRIKLGDYLAPNADDVMFAPVFRLAADEKDLADFAAAPWLEQWIAGACKSVRNHQPLHDGQEAGPAAAHGSEKFELQHLACYLTLLKILEADLEMPHLQFVDVRAPHWQQRRTPLDLVLDIDSADTAAVLVARQDDAAAGHWPRMERLRLRDLSCPTQVNSGPIATMAEFAPSHFGDRRASLLSGRADAFSWPSLVRIGAEAVRLSQRPSAVPGETGLHGLMRGLGETAPYAGVWRFSRAEEASTEPGAMVSGSILAHLTEDGSVLRGGTDDSSALRPHFSPSAMVSMFITESLLHAIVQAGDPQALSATGNIRHIARLLVSCPLAATAQERELLLSRAKDAVDLIWQALGWGDEELSPSRPSVGLSIDGSAASQVTYLHDEIEGCYAGSVRSFVQLMADRPANGDERDGISIAALDLAAQTSSLTVIEYGAGGERGLHPNLAFADRSNVSGDGLVDAVMKEHILPAIAAALDRAGHPDGKDLLVRLGDPSRNPSVHVDTHFAARFLRRVLLPAARGLIELHRLRPAHDFSAGVIRTRLGALVEHAGGRIKPLDRELENKTAAECSPSFRLTEVDINVRRSALSRTIGGHYELLIERASEVVRASQADLLLLTGRFANLGEIRSLLHAELPIAPHRIISSQQHWGDLDAQRSQAGLADAEPRYHAVVGAALATSNAGACGHVGAMADELLIASLSHRSYGLAGVGGGSQRELKAFPAWTGETAHRAIAHETSPGQARTGPARSNPAMGKFLRADRPGSTPQEPAAQEPAAKVALTITEVVSTIGSHGGTSTESGGDAS
;
A
#
# COMPACT_ATOMS: atom_id res chain seq x y z
N MET A 1 63.05 -40.52 14.71
CA MET A 1 63.17 -41.06 13.34
C MET A 1 62.34 -40.17 12.40
N SER A 2 63.01 -39.25 11.69
CA SER A 2 63.03 -39.11 10.21
C SER A 2 61.72 -38.57 9.58
N LYS A 3 61.65 -37.24 9.32
CA LYS A 3 61.70 -36.54 7.99
C LYS A 3 60.40 -36.65 7.17
N ALA A 4 59.90 -35.68 6.41
CA ALA A 4 60.11 -34.25 6.16
C ALA A 4 59.05 -33.84 5.10
N GLY A 5 58.61 -32.58 5.01
CA GLY A 5 57.94 -32.07 3.79
C GLY A 5 56.88 -30.98 4.00
N THR A 6 57.31 -29.73 4.02
CA THR A 6 56.53 -28.48 3.93
C THR A 6 55.87 -28.33 2.54
N PHE A 7 54.63 -27.85 2.44
CA PHE A 7 54.16 -27.03 1.29
C PHE A 7 52.98 -26.12 1.68
N ALA A 8 52.96 -24.96 1.03
CA ALA A 8 52.32 -23.71 1.40
C ALA A 8 50.77 -23.69 1.42
N ALA A 9 50.22 -22.91 2.34
CA ALA A 9 48.82 -22.51 2.40
C ALA A 9 48.52 -21.46 1.31
N GLY A 10 47.64 -21.80 0.38
CA GLY A 10 46.92 -20.86 -0.47
C GLY A 10 45.51 -20.69 0.09
N VAL A 11 45.23 -19.54 0.71
CA VAL A 11 43.88 -19.14 1.10
C VAL A 11 43.22 -18.50 -0.11
N THR A 12 42.30 -19.22 -0.74
CA THR A 12 41.28 -18.63 -1.63
C THR A 12 39.98 -18.54 -0.85
N SER A 13 39.59 -17.31 -0.55
CA SER A 13 38.33 -16.92 0.07
C SER A 13 37.14 -17.33 -0.81
N ALA A 14 36.27 -18.19 -0.27
CA ALA A 14 34.90 -18.34 -0.75
C ALA A 14 33.97 -17.92 0.39
N SER A 15 33.35 -16.76 0.21
CA SER A 15 32.30 -16.16 1.03
C SER A 15 31.07 -17.07 1.07
N GLY A 16 30.89 -17.79 2.17
CA GLY A 16 29.67 -18.52 2.48
C GLY A 16 28.85 -17.73 3.50
N SER A 17 27.71 -17.19 3.08
CA SER A 17 26.64 -16.74 3.98
C SER A 17 26.23 -17.91 4.87
N GLY A 18 26.36 -17.75 6.18
CA GLY A 18 25.92 -18.73 7.16
C GLY A 18 24.40 -18.85 7.16
N VAL A 19 23.85 -19.68 6.27
CA VAL A 19 22.51 -20.23 6.41
C VAL A 19 22.62 -21.30 7.50
N VAL A 20 21.98 -21.06 8.64
CA VAL A 20 21.76 -22.09 9.65
C VAL A 20 20.98 -23.21 8.96
N ALA A 21 21.62 -24.36 8.77
CA ALA A 21 21.01 -25.51 8.13
C ALA A 21 19.76 -25.93 8.93
N ALA A 22 18.59 -25.76 8.31
CA ALA A 22 17.32 -26.17 8.87
C ALA A 22 17.32 -27.67 9.16
N ASN A 23 16.80 -28.06 10.32
CA ASN A 23 16.66 -29.45 10.73
C ASN A 23 15.73 -30.18 9.73
N PRO A 24 16.18 -31.23 9.00
CA PRO A 24 15.46 -31.82 7.89
C PRO A 24 14.15 -32.53 8.29
N LEU A 25 13.91 -32.78 9.58
CA LEU A 25 12.64 -33.32 10.10
C LEU A 25 11.55 -32.26 10.32
N ILE A 26 11.89 -30.96 10.22
CA ILE A 26 10.98 -29.83 10.45
C ILE A 26 10.53 -29.18 9.12
N ALA A 27 11.12 -29.57 7.99
CA ALA A 27 10.99 -28.88 6.70
C ALA A 27 9.74 -29.22 5.85
N ALA A 28 8.94 -30.23 6.21
CA ALA A 28 7.83 -30.70 5.37
C ALA A 28 6.46 -30.08 5.70
N VAL A 29 6.33 -29.32 6.80
CA VAL A 29 5.04 -28.76 7.27
C VAL A 29 5.09 -27.24 7.30
N SER A 30 4.20 -26.61 6.55
CA SER A 30 3.96 -25.18 6.58
C SER A 30 3.03 -24.83 7.73
N ARG A 31 3.55 -24.05 8.69
CA ARG A 31 2.82 -23.56 9.86
C ARG A 31 1.97 -22.34 9.51
N LEU A 32 0.72 -22.35 9.95
CA LEU A 32 -0.25 -21.28 9.72
C LEU A 32 -0.61 -20.58 11.02
N LEU A 33 -0.68 -19.25 11.00
CA LEU A 33 -1.25 -18.47 12.09
C LEU A 33 -2.80 -18.48 11.99
N PRO A 34 -3.54 -18.94 13.01
CA PRO A 34 -5.00 -18.90 12.99
C PRO A 34 -5.53 -17.46 13.07
N GLY A 35 -6.70 -17.22 12.49
CA GLY A 35 -7.44 -15.96 12.62
C GLY A 35 -6.80 -14.75 11.92
N SER A 36 -5.75 -14.93 11.12
CA SER A 36 -4.97 -13.83 10.55
C SER A 36 -5.47 -13.30 9.19
N GLY A 37 -6.62 -13.79 8.71
CA GLY A 37 -7.13 -13.50 7.37
C GLY A 37 -6.58 -14.50 6.35
N ILE A 38 -5.95 -14.02 5.28
CA ILE A 38 -5.44 -14.87 4.20
C ILE A 38 -3.91 -14.99 4.28
N GLN A 39 -3.38 -16.20 4.20
CA GLN A 39 -1.94 -16.46 4.07
C GLN A 39 -1.61 -17.01 2.69
N PHE A 40 -0.43 -16.68 2.17
CA PHE A 40 0.00 -17.10 0.84
C PHE A 40 1.21 -18.03 0.91
N ILE A 41 1.23 -19.06 0.07
CA ILE A 41 2.36 -19.97 -0.12
C ILE A 41 2.68 -20.03 -1.61
N ASP A 42 3.87 -19.56 -1.98
CA ASP A 42 4.35 -19.62 -3.37
C ASP A 42 4.88 -21.02 -3.68
N ILE A 43 4.43 -21.61 -4.79
CA ILE A 43 4.83 -22.93 -5.28
C ILE A 43 5.20 -22.86 -6.78
N THR A 44 5.84 -23.90 -7.29
CA THR A 44 6.27 -23.98 -8.70
C THR A 44 5.92 -25.34 -9.29
N ILE A 45 5.15 -25.35 -10.37
CA ILE A 45 4.75 -26.57 -11.10
C ILE A 45 5.78 -26.85 -12.20
N PRO A 46 6.48 -28.00 -12.18
CA PRO A 46 7.43 -28.35 -13.23
C PRO A 46 6.70 -28.74 -14.52
N ALA A 47 7.06 -28.14 -15.65
CA ALA A 47 6.38 -28.41 -16.91
C ALA A 47 6.73 -29.79 -17.52
N LYS A 48 7.86 -30.38 -17.13
CA LYS A 48 8.34 -31.68 -17.66
C LYS A 48 7.36 -32.82 -17.36
N GLY A 49 6.75 -32.82 -16.17
CA GLY A 49 5.77 -33.84 -15.73
C GLY A 49 4.41 -33.74 -16.40
N LEU A 50 4.02 -32.57 -16.92
CA LEU A 50 2.73 -32.35 -17.57
C LEU A 50 2.51 -33.21 -18.83
N SER A 51 3.59 -33.63 -19.48
CA SER A 51 3.53 -34.50 -20.66
C SER A 51 3.28 -35.98 -20.32
N SER A 52 3.75 -36.42 -19.15
CA SER A 52 3.59 -37.79 -18.66
C SER A 52 2.25 -38.01 -17.98
N THR A 53 1.71 -36.99 -17.31
CA THR A 53 0.43 -37.10 -16.59
C THR A 53 -0.73 -37.16 -17.56
N ARG A 54 -1.56 -38.21 -17.44
CA ARG A 54 -2.72 -38.47 -18.29
C ARG A 54 -3.98 -38.69 -17.45
N GLY A 55 -5.05 -37.97 -17.80
CA GLY A 55 -6.39 -38.25 -17.33
C GLY A 55 -7.16 -39.07 -18.36
N ARG A 56 -7.75 -40.19 -17.94
CA ARG A 56 -8.61 -41.04 -18.77
C ARG A 56 -9.93 -41.28 -18.06
N PHE A 57 -11.03 -41.04 -18.78
CA PHE A 57 -12.37 -41.10 -18.21
C PHE A 57 -13.39 -41.60 -19.24
N ILE A 58 -14.53 -42.10 -18.76
CA ILE A 58 -15.73 -42.34 -19.55
C ILE A 58 -16.92 -41.65 -18.87
N GLU A 59 -17.92 -41.30 -19.66
CA GLU A 59 -19.20 -40.81 -19.15
C GLU A 59 -20.26 -41.90 -19.30
N GLU A 60 -20.96 -42.21 -18.22
CA GLU A 60 -22.01 -43.22 -18.20
C GLU A 60 -23.27 -42.68 -17.53
N GLN A 61 -24.43 -42.99 -18.10
CA GLN A 61 -25.70 -42.63 -17.52
C GLN A 61 -26.11 -43.70 -16.50
N ASP A 62 -26.11 -43.34 -15.22
CA ASP A 62 -26.70 -44.12 -14.15
C ASP A 62 -28.20 -43.80 -14.01
N ALA A 63 -28.97 -44.80 -13.58
CA ALA A 63 -30.42 -44.70 -13.45
C ALA A 63 -30.87 -43.86 -12.24
N ASP A 64 -30.07 -43.85 -11.18
CA ASP A 64 -30.37 -43.20 -9.90
C ASP A 64 -29.55 -41.90 -9.73
N ASP A 65 -28.29 -41.89 -10.15
CA ASP A 65 -27.34 -40.78 -9.91
C ASP A 65 -27.08 -39.87 -11.12
N GLY A 66 -27.70 -40.16 -12.28
CA GLY A 66 -27.56 -39.34 -13.48
C GLY A 66 -26.26 -39.60 -14.24
N LEU A 67 -25.67 -38.57 -14.85
CA LEU A 67 -24.45 -38.73 -15.64
C LEU A 67 -23.23 -38.82 -14.70
N LEU A 68 -22.49 -39.92 -14.79
CA LEU A 68 -21.30 -40.20 -13.98
C LEU A 68 -20.02 -40.08 -14.80
N LEU A 69 -18.98 -39.52 -14.20
CA LEU A 69 -17.62 -39.53 -14.76
C LEU A 69 -16.82 -40.65 -14.09
N ILE A 70 -16.49 -41.69 -14.85
CA ILE A 70 -15.76 -42.85 -14.35
C ILE A 70 -14.29 -42.77 -14.80
N PRO A 71 -13.33 -42.70 -13.87
CA PRO A 71 -11.91 -42.72 -14.18
C PRO A 71 -11.45 -44.12 -14.60
N LEU A 72 -10.54 -44.17 -15.57
CA LEU A 72 -9.93 -45.42 -16.05
C LEU A 72 -8.51 -45.60 -15.49
N ASP A 73 -8.15 -46.84 -15.16
CA ASP A 73 -6.80 -47.17 -14.69
C ASP A 73 -5.73 -46.92 -15.76
N GLU A 74 -4.56 -46.43 -15.35
CA GLU A 74 -3.42 -46.21 -16.26
C GLU A 74 -2.80 -47.51 -16.77
N GLY A 75 -3.07 -48.63 -16.08
CA GLY A 75 -2.63 -49.98 -16.41
C GLY A 75 -3.48 -50.65 -17.48
N ALA A 76 -3.60 -50.05 -18.67
CA ALA A 76 -4.07 -50.81 -19.82
C ALA A 76 -2.99 -51.84 -20.17
N ASP A 77 -3.36 -53.13 -20.12
CA ASP A 77 -2.52 -54.24 -20.57
C ASP A 77 -1.97 -53.97 -21.99
N CYS A 78 -0.83 -54.61 -22.27
CA CYS A 78 0.07 -54.46 -23.43
C CYS A 78 -0.54 -54.43 -24.85
N ASP A 79 -1.86 -54.55 -24.99
CA ASP A 79 -2.61 -54.59 -26.25
C ASP A 79 -3.40 -53.30 -26.56
N GLY A 80 -3.37 -52.28 -25.70
CA GLY A 80 -4.01 -50.98 -25.95
C GLY A 80 -5.54 -50.98 -25.92
N VAL A 81 -6.13 -52.02 -25.31
CA VAL A 81 -7.58 -52.16 -25.11
C VAL A 81 -7.94 -51.61 -23.73
N GLU A 82 -8.93 -50.71 -23.68
CA GLU A 82 -9.46 -50.17 -22.43
C GLU A 82 -10.64 -51.00 -21.94
N TRP A 83 -10.71 -51.23 -20.63
CA TRP A 83 -11.74 -52.04 -19.98
C TRP A 83 -12.51 -51.19 -18.99
N HIS A 84 -13.81 -51.40 -18.92
CA HIS A 84 -14.66 -50.74 -17.94
C HIS A 84 -14.31 -51.22 -16.52
N PRO A 85 -14.02 -50.32 -15.57
CA PRO A 85 -13.49 -50.70 -14.24
C PRO A 85 -14.50 -51.49 -13.39
N VAL A 86 -15.81 -51.26 -13.58
CA VAL A 86 -16.88 -51.99 -12.89
C VAL A 86 -17.37 -53.23 -13.65
N THR A 87 -17.82 -53.07 -14.91
CA THR A 87 -18.43 -54.16 -15.69
C THR A 87 -17.43 -55.11 -16.33
N GLY A 88 -16.16 -54.71 -16.50
CA GLY A 88 -15.13 -55.50 -17.17
C GLY A 88 -15.33 -55.65 -18.68
N GLU A 89 -16.23 -54.84 -19.28
CA GLU A 89 -16.47 -54.86 -20.73
C GLU A 89 -15.42 -54.03 -21.49
N ARG A 90 -15.19 -54.39 -22.76
CA ARG A 90 -14.28 -53.65 -23.64
C ARG A 90 -14.89 -52.31 -24.01
N LEU A 91 -14.16 -51.23 -23.76
CA LEU A 91 -14.57 -49.86 -24.08
C LEU A 91 -14.27 -49.52 -25.55
N ASP A 92 -15.18 -48.75 -26.15
CA ASP A 92 -14.96 -48.12 -27.46
C ASP A 92 -14.06 -46.88 -27.24
N PRO A 93 -12.92 -46.74 -27.96
CA PRO A 93 -12.08 -45.56 -27.87
C PRO A 93 -12.81 -44.23 -28.12
N GLU A 94 -13.92 -44.25 -28.86
CA GLU A 94 -14.74 -43.06 -29.07
C GLU A 94 -15.51 -42.63 -27.82
N LYS A 95 -15.75 -43.52 -26.85
CA LYS A 95 -16.41 -43.22 -25.57
C LYS A 95 -15.44 -42.81 -24.46
N SER A 96 -14.14 -42.92 -24.71
CA SER A 96 -13.09 -42.53 -23.76
C SER A 96 -12.64 -41.08 -23.97
N LEU A 97 -12.66 -40.30 -22.88
CA LEU A 97 -12.08 -38.97 -22.80
C LEU A 97 -10.61 -39.07 -22.40
N TRP A 98 -9.74 -38.46 -23.21
CA TRP A 98 -8.29 -38.43 -22.99
C TRP A 98 -7.78 -37.00 -22.80
N LEU A 99 -7.18 -36.72 -21.64
CA LEU A 99 -6.62 -35.43 -21.29
C LEU A 99 -5.13 -35.56 -20.97
N SER A 100 -4.29 -34.80 -21.68
CA SER A 100 -2.90 -34.55 -21.27
C SER A 100 -2.86 -33.50 -20.15
N GLY A 101 -1.83 -33.51 -19.30
CA GLY A 101 -1.66 -32.48 -18.27
C GLY A 101 -1.70 -31.04 -18.79
N PHE A 102 -1.15 -30.77 -19.98
CA PHE A 102 -1.26 -29.47 -20.64
C PHE A 102 -2.71 -29.03 -20.90
N LYS A 103 -3.54 -29.93 -21.47
CA LYS A 103 -4.95 -29.66 -21.75
C LYS A 103 -5.78 -29.51 -20.48
N ALA A 104 -5.46 -30.30 -19.45
CA ALA A 104 -6.16 -30.22 -18.17
C ALA A 104 -5.91 -28.89 -17.44
N LEU A 105 -4.72 -28.31 -17.60
CA LEU A 105 -4.29 -27.10 -16.89
C LEU A 105 -4.68 -25.80 -17.62
N GLU A 106 -4.90 -25.84 -18.94
CA GLU A 106 -5.26 -24.67 -19.76
C GLU A 106 -6.50 -23.89 -19.26
N PRO A 107 -7.63 -24.53 -18.86
CA PRO A 107 -8.80 -23.84 -18.30
C PRO A 107 -8.57 -23.01 -17.05
N PHE A 108 -7.46 -23.31 -16.35
CA PHE A 108 -7.18 -22.91 -14.98
C PHE A 108 -6.11 -21.82 -14.89
N LEU A 109 -5.48 -21.46 -16.01
CA LEU A 109 -4.48 -20.40 -16.08
C LEU A 109 -5.10 -19.02 -15.80
N GLY A 110 -4.46 -18.25 -14.94
CA GLY A 110 -4.90 -16.90 -14.57
C GLY A 110 -6.14 -16.86 -13.67
N GLN A 111 -6.56 -18.00 -13.12
CA GLN A 111 -7.77 -18.10 -12.29
C GLN A 111 -7.47 -18.73 -10.93
N TRP A 112 -8.30 -18.39 -9.94
CA TRP A 112 -8.29 -19.05 -8.63
C TRP A 112 -9.21 -20.28 -8.65
N ILE A 113 -8.75 -21.37 -8.05
CA ILE A 113 -9.43 -22.67 -8.07
C ILE A 113 -9.45 -23.25 -6.65
N PRO A 114 -10.59 -23.69 -6.12
CA PRO A 114 -10.64 -24.36 -4.81
C PRO A 114 -9.82 -25.66 -4.82
N LEU A 115 -9.13 -25.95 -3.71
CA LEU A 115 -8.41 -27.21 -3.52
C LEU A 115 -8.94 -28.02 -2.32
N PRO A 116 -9.00 -29.35 -2.42
CA PRO A 116 -9.42 -30.27 -1.36
C PRO A 116 -8.29 -30.50 -0.35
N TYR A 117 -8.00 -29.50 0.48
CA TYR A 117 -7.06 -29.64 1.59
C TYR A 117 -7.78 -30.16 2.83
N PHE A 118 -7.74 -31.48 3.03
CA PHE A 118 -8.51 -32.14 4.08
C PHE A 118 -7.66 -32.54 5.28
N ARG A 119 -8.32 -32.66 6.43
CA ARG A 119 -7.69 -33.11 7.68
C ARG A 119 -7.21 -34.56 7.52
N PHE A 120 -5.92 -34.79 7.76
CA PHE A 120 -5.31 -36.11 7.65
C PHE A 120 -5.58 -36.96 8.90
N LEU A 121 -6.21 -38.12 8.74
CA LEU A 121 -6.61 -39.04 9.83
C LEU A 121 -5.65 -40.22 10.02
N GLY A 122 -4.50 -40.21 9.34
CA GLY A 122 -3.53 -41.30 9.34
C GLY A 122 -3.54 -42.13 8.06
N ARG A 123 -3.00 -43.33 8.13
CA ARG A 123 -2.97 -44.29 7.02
C ARG A 123 -3.82 -45.51 7.34
N THR A 124 -4.44 -46.10 6.33
CA THR A 124 -5.10 -47.41 6.43
C THR A 124 -4.06 -48.52 6.65
N GLU A 125 -4.53 -49.73 6.97
CA GLU A 125 -3.66 -50.93 7.06
C GLU A 125 -2.90 -51.22 5.76
N THR A 126 -3.46 -50.82 4.62
CA THR A 126 -2.84 -50.90 3.29
C THR A 126 -1.87 -49.76 2.97
N GLY A 127 -1.64 -48.84 3.91
CA GLY A 127 -0.72 -47.71 3.76
C GLY A 127 -1.28 -46.50 3.01
N ARG A 128 -2.55 -46.55 2.56
CA ARG A 128 -3.23 -45.44 1.86
C ARG A 128 -3.55 -44.30 2.84
N PRO A 129 -3.38 -43.02 2.47
CA PRO A 129 -3.83 -41.90 3.30
C PRO A 129 -5.35 -41.95 3.54
N ARG A 130 -5.79 -41.60 4.74
CA ARG A 130 -7.20 -41.43 5.09
C ARG A 130 -7.46 -39.98 5.46
N PHE A 131 -8.52 -39.41 4.92
CA PHE A 131 -8.92 -38.03 5.16
C PHE A 131 -10.26 -37.95 5.91
N ASP A 132 -10.47 -36.81 6.57
CA ASP A 132 -11.80 -36.39 7.01
C ASP A 132 -12.51 -35.69 5.84
N ASN A 133 -13.84 -35.52 5.93
CA ASN A 133 -14.61 -34.84 4.90
C ASN A 133 -14.55 -33.31 5.08
N GLY A 134 -13.42 -32.71 4.71
CA GLY A 134 -13.18 -31.27 4.81
C GLY A 134 -11.94 -30.89 5.64
N PRO A 135 -11.69 -29.58 5.81
CA PRO A 135 -12.55 -28.48 5.42
C PRO A 135 -12.56 -28.22 3.90
N ALA A 136 -13.70 -27.78 3.34
CA ALA A 136 -13.90 -27.73 1.88
C ALA A 136 -13.62 -26.37 1.19
N ASN A 137 -13.90 -25.22 1.80
CA ASN A 137 -13.79 -23.91 1.14
C ASN A 137 -12.82 -22.99 1.89
N TRP A 138 -11.53 -23.35 1.92
CA TRP A 138 -10.50 -22.62 2.67
C TRP A 138 -9.10 -22.59 2.03
N VAL A 139 -8.82 -23.40 1.00
CA VAL A 139 -7.58 -23.32 0.21
C VAL A 139 -7.91 -23.09 -1.26
N ARG A 140 -7.21 -22.15 -1.90
CA ARG A 140 -7.33 -21.85 -3.34
C ARG A 140 -5.97 -21.82 -4.01
N LEU A 141 -5.91 -22.30 -5.24
CA LEU A 141 -4.73 -22.31 -6.11
C LEU A 141 -4.90 -21.27 -7.21
N PHE A 142 -3.87 -20.46 -7.43
CA PHE A 142 -3.71 -19.62 -8.63
C PHE A 142 -2.52 -20.12 -9.43
N ILE A 143 -2.69 -20.30 -10.74
CA ILE A 143 -1.62 -20.70 -11.66
C ILE A 143 -1.39 -19.56 -12.64
N SER A 144 -0.17 -19.05 -12.75
CA SER A 144 0.12 -17.97 -13.69
C SER A 144 0.21 -18.47 -15.12
N GLU A 145 -0.24 -17.63 -16.06
CA GLU A 145 -0.07 -17.87 -17.48
C GLU A 145 1.40 -17.60 -17.89
N PRO A 146 2.14 -18.61 -18.42
CA PRO A 146 3.53 -18.40 -18.81
C PRO A 146 3.66 -17.54 -20.06
N ALA A 147 4.58 -16.56 -20.05
CA ALA A 147 4.76 -15.62 -21.16
C ALA A 147 5.17 -16.27 -22.50
N ARG A 148 5.85 -17.42 -22.46
CA ARG A 148 6.24 -18.19 -23.66
C ARG A 148 5.20 -19.24 -24.05
N GLY A 149 4.05 -19.28 -23.37
CA GLY A 149 3.10 -20.37 -23.47
C GLY A 149 3.51 -21.59 -22.65
N LEU A 150 2.54 -22.47 -22.44
CA LEU A 150 2.64 -23.57 -21.49
C LEU A 150 3.67 -24.64 -21.89
N ARG A 151 3.85 -24.86 -23.20
CA ARG A 151 4.74 -25.91 -23.76
C ARG A 151 6.21 -25.50 -23.82
N ASP A 152 6.50 -24.20 -23.86
CA ASP A 152 7.85 -23.65 -24.04
C ASP A 152 8.43 -23.09 -22.73
N THR A 153 7.82 -23.47 -21.59
CA THR A 153 8.20 -23.05 -20.24
C THR A 153 8.65 -24.26 -19.44
N ASP A 154 9.74 -24.14 -18.68
CA ASP A 154 10.24 -25.23 -17.81
C ASP A 154 9.49 -25.32 -16.47
N ALA A 155 9.02 -24.18 -15.96
CA ALA A 155 8.44 -24.05 -14.63
C ALA A 155 7.34 -22.99 -14.61
N ILE A 156 6.18 -23.33 -14.06
CA ILE A 156 4.99 -22.47 -13.98
C ILE A 156 4.85 -21.99 -12.54
N LYS A 157 4.76 -20.68 -12.33
CA LYS A 157 4.57 -20.12 -10.98
C LYS A 157 3.13 -20.27 -10.55
N ALA A 158 2.92 -20.72 -9.32
CA ALA A 158 1.60 -20.83 -8.72
C ALA A 158 1.61 -20.37 -7.25
N VAL A 159 0.44 -20.03 -6.73
CA VAL A 159 0.26 -19.52 -5.37
C VAL A 159 -0.91 -20.23 -4.71
N LEU A 160 -0.73 -20.71 -3.49
CA LEU A 160 -1.82 -21.11 -2.61
C LEU A 160 -2.24 -19.91 -1.78
N ALA A 161 -3.53 -19.58 -1.79
CA ALA A 161 -4.15 -18.74 -0.79
C ALA A 161 -4.85 -19.64 0.24
N VAL A 162 -4.57 -19.42 1.51
CA VAL A 162 -5.13 -20.17 2.63
C VAL A 162 -5.91 -19.21 3.51
N ASP A 163 -7.22 -19.43 3.61
CA ASP A 163 -8.08 -18.68 4.52
C ASP A 163 -7.94 -19.26 5.94
N THR A 164 -7.44 -18.43 6.85
CA THR A 164 -7.14 -18.80 8.23
C THR A 164 -8.25 -18.43 9.21
N THR A 165 -9.41 -17.99 8.71
CA THR A 165 -10.60 -17.72 9.53
C THR A 165 -11.02 -19.01 10.24
N ILE A 166 -11.19 -18.92 11.57
CA ILE A 166 -11.55 -20.07 12.41
C ILE A 166 -13.04 -19.99 12.73
N SER A 167 -13.78 -21.03 12.38
CA SER A 167 -15.20 -21.12 12.75
C SER A 167 -15.35 -21.28 14.26
N GLY A 168 -16.22 -20.46 14.88
CA GLY A 168 -16.57 -20.53 16.30
C GLY A 168 -17.49 -21.70 16.68
N GLN A 169 -17.96 -22.48 15.70
CA GLN A 169 -18.83 -23.65 15.93
C GLN A 169 -18.00 -24.94 15.91
N SER A 170 -18.17 -25.81 16.91
CA SER A 170 -17.54 -27.14 16.93
C SER A 170 -18.07 -28.01 15.79
N ARG A 171 -17.19 -28.86 15.24
CA ARG A 171 -17.46 -29.82 14.13
C ARG A 171 -18.74 -30.65 14.32
N ILE A 172 -19.15 -30.91 15.57
CA ILE A 172 -20.32 -31.71 15.94
C ILE A 172 -21.65 -30.96 15.67
N LYS A 173 -21.63 -29.63 15.57
CA LYS A 173 -22.83 -28.78 15.41
C LYS A 173 -23.04 -28.23 13.99
N LEU A 174 -22.02 -28.31 13.13
CA LEU A 174 -22.10 -27.88 11.73
C LEU A 174 -22.65 -29.03 10.87
N GLY A 175 -23.55 -28.70 9.94
CA GLY A 175 -23.96 -29.62 8.88
C GLY A 175 -22.80 -29.95 7.94
N ASP A 176 -22.01 -28.93 7.54
CA ASP A 176 -20.91 -29.05 6.58
C ASP A 176 -19.59 -28.47 7.11
N TYR A 177 -18.48 -29.21 7.00
CA TYR A 177 -17.15 -28.79 7.43
C TYR A 177 -16.47 -27.95 6.33
N LEU A 178 -16.75 -26.64 6.31
CA LEU A 178 -16.30 -25.73 5.23
C LEU A 178 -15.02 -24.93 5.53
N ALA A 179 -14.74 -24.70 6.82
CA ALA A 179 -13.60 -23.92 7.29
C ALA A 179 -12.97 -24.61 8.52
N PRO A 180 -11.66 -24.41 8.77
CA PRO A 180 -11.02 -24.84 10.01
C PRO A 180 -11.75 -24.29 11.26
N ASN A 181 -11.73 -25.05 12.35
CA ASN A 181 -12.40 -24.68 13.61
C ASN A 181 -11.42 -24.66 14.80
N ALA A 182 -11.91 -24.30 15.99
CA ALA A 182 -11.07 -24.18 17.19
C ALA A 182 -10.37 -25.51 17.60
N ASP A 183 -10.97 -26.67 17.30
CA ASP A 183 -10.37 -27.98 17.56
C ASP A 183 -9.18 -28.21 16.62
N ASP A 184 -9.26 -27.73 15.38
CA ASP A 184 -8.15 -27.80 14.42
C ASP A 184 -6.96 -26.94 14.85
N VAL A 185 -7.19 -25.84 15.55
CA VAL A 185 -6.09 -25.06 16.16
C VAL A 185 -5.54 -25.77 17.39
N MET A 186 -6.42 -26.32 18.24
CA MET A 186 -6.03 -26.96 19.51
C MET A 186 -5.23 -28.25 19.32
N PHE A 187 -5.72 -29.14 18.47
CA PHE A 187 -5.08 -30.45 18.24
C PHE A 187 -4.00 -30.38 17.15
N ALA A 188 -3.91 -29.26 16.43
CA ALA A 188 -2.96 -29.02 15.35
C ALA A 188 -2.83 -30.24 14.40
N PRO A 189 -3.93 -30.76 13.81
CA PRO A 189 -3.83 -31.84 12.84
C PRO A 189 -3.11 -31.33 11.58
N VAL A 190 -2.57 -32.27 10.81
CA VAL A 190 -1.98 -31.95 9.51
C VAL A 190 -3.09 -31.97 8.45
N PHE A 191 -3.11 -30.96 7.58
CA PHE A 191 -3.96 -30.92 6.40
C PHE A 191 -3.10 -31.19 5.16
N ARG A 192 -3.62 -32.00 4.23
CA ARG A 192 -2.92 -32.35 2.99
C ARG A 192 -3.90 -32.32 1.83
N LEU A 193 -3.37 -32.13 0.62
CA LEU A 193 -4.14 -32.26 -0.61
C LEU A 193 -4.68 -33.70 -0.72
N ALA A 194 -6.00 -33.85 -0.85
CA ALA A 194 -6.63 -35.12 -1.22
C ALA A 194 -6.80 -35.16 -2.75
N ALA A 195 -6.32 -36.22 -3.41
CA ALA A 195 -6.43 -36.36 -4.86
C ALA A 195 -7.06 -37.70 -5.28
N ASP A 196 -7.24 -38.64 -4.34
CA ASP A 196 -7.88 -39.92 -4.62
C ASP A 196 -9.39 -39.78 -4.70
N GLU A 197 -9.98 -40.38 -5.73
CA GLU A 197 -11.39 -40.25 -6.11
C GLU A 197 -12.34 -40.61 -4.96
N LYS A 198 -12.00 -41.57 -4.09
CA LYS A 198 -12.88 -41.96 -2.97
C LYS A 198 -12.94 -40.90 -1.87
N ASP A 199 -11.87 -40.13 -1.69
CA ASP A 199 -11.83 -39.04 -0.71
C ASP A 199 -12.48 -37.77 -1.28
N LEU A 200 -12.68 -37.69 -2.61
CA LEU A 200 -13.20 -36.52 -3.32
C LEU A 200 -14.69 -36.58 -3.64
N ALA A 201 -15.38 -37.71 -3.51
CA ALA A 201 -16.74 -37.90 -4.01
C ALA A 201 -17.71 -36.78 -3.58
N ASP A 202 -17.82 -36.51 -2.28
CA ASP A 202 -18.72 -35.47 -1.75
C ASP A 202 -18.29 -34.05 -2.17
N PHE A 203 -16.98 -33.81 -2.23
CA PHE A 203 -16.42 -32.52 -2.61
C PHE A 203 -16.62 -32.22 -4.10
N ALA A 204 -16.39 -33.19 -4.97
CA ALA A 204 -16.58 -33.10 -6.41
C ALA A 204 -18.07 -32.95 -6.79
N ALA A 205 -18.97 -33.60 -6.04
CA ALA A 205 -20.41 -33.49 -6.22
C ALA A 205 -21.01 -32.17 -5.68
N ALA A 206 -20.22 -31.36 -4.97
CA ALA A 206 -20.74 -30.14 -4.35
C ALA A 206 -21.15 -29.10 -5.42
N PRO A 207 -22.40 -28.59 -5.41
CA PRO A 207 -22.91 -27.71 -6.48
C PRO A 207 -22.08 -26.44 -6.70
N TRP A 208 -21.50 -25.91 -5.62
CA TRP A 208 -20.68 -24.72 -5.65
C TRP A 208 -19.34 -24.93 -6.38
N LEU A 209 -18.75 -26.12 -6.26
CA LEU A 209 -17.50 -26.47 -6.93
C LEU A 209 -17.76 -26.76 -8.41
N GLU A 210 -18.83 -27.51 -8.71
CA GLU A 210 -19.25 -27.82 -10.07
C GLU A 210 -19.48 -26.54 -10.89
N GLN A 211 -20.25 -25.59 -10.36
CA GLN A 211 -20.46 -24.29 -11.01
C GLN A 211 -19.14 -23.53 -11.23
N TRP A 212 -18.21 -23.60 -10.28
CA TRP A 212 -16.92 -22.93 -10.36
C TRP A 212 -16.06 -23.50 -11.50
N ILE A 213 -15.87 -24.82 -11.52
CA ILE A 213 -14.99 -25.49 -12.48
C ILE A 213 -15.59 -25.41 -13.90
N ALA A 214 -16.91 -25.61 -14.03
CA ALA A 214 -17.60 -25.43 -15.30
C ALA A 214 -17.48 -23.98 -15.82
N GLY A 215 -17.59 -22.99 -14.93
CA GLY A 215 -17.37 -21.58 -15.25
C GLY A 215 -15.96 -21.28 -15.77
N ALA A 216 -14.94 -21.81 -15.10
CA ALA A 216 -13.54 -21.69 -15.53
C ALA A 216 -13.35 -22.27 -16.94
N CYS A 217 -13.87 -23.47 -17.20
CA CYS A 217 -13.76 -24.13 -18.51
C CYS A 217 -14.55 -23.42 -19.64
N LYS A 218 -15.65 -22.72 -19.32
CA LYS A 218 -16.41 -21.92 -20.30
C LYS A 218 -15.68 -20.64 -20.69
N SER A 219 -14.98 -20.00 -19.74
CA SER A 219 -14.29 -18.73 -19.97
C SER A 219 -13.21 -18.80 -21.06
N VAL A 220 -12.40 -19.87 -21.08
CA VAL A 220 -11.35 -20.08 -22.09
C VAL A 220 -11.91 -20.18 -23.52
N ARG A 221 -13.10 -20.78 -23.68
CA ARG A 221 -13.74 -20.97 -24.99
C ARG A 221 -14.19 -19.65 -25.60
N ASN A 222 -14.68 -18.74 -24.77
CA ASN A 222 -15.10 -17.41 -25.21
C ASN A 222 -13.91 -16.51 -25.59
N HIS A 223 -12.70 -16.86 -25.15
CA HIS A 223 -11.46 -16.11 -25.43
C HIS A 223 -10.60 -16.72 -26.55
N GLN A 224 -10.97 -17.89 -27.11
CA GLN A 224 -10.30 -18.41 -28.30
C GLN A 224 -10.64 -17.54 -29.52
N PRO A 225 -9.66 -16.93 -30.21
CA PRO A 225 -9.92 -16.21 -31.43
C PRO A 225 -10.47 -17.19 -32.47
N LEU A 226 -11.62 -16.86 -33.07
CA LEU A 226 -12.13 -17.50 -34.28
C LEU A 226 -10.99 -17.48 -35.32
N HIS A 227 -10.48 -18.66 -35.68
CA HIS A 227 -9.49 -18.76 -36.75
C HIS A 227 -10.06 -18.20 -38.06
N ASP A 228 -9.28 -17.35 -38.74
CA ASP A 228 -9.61 -16.72 -40.01
C ASP A 228 -10.22 -17.73 -41.00
N GLY A 229 -11.48 -17.49 -41.40
CA GLY A 229 -12.14 -18.20 -42.51
C GLY A 229 -13.42 -18.98 -42.18
N GLN A 230 -13.80 -19.11 -40.90
CA GLN A 230 -15.14 -19.59 -40.55
C GLN A 230 -16.00 -18.41 -40.12
N GLU A 231 -16.94 -18.01 -40.99
CA GLU A 231 -18.00 -17.08 -40.61
C GLU A 231 -18.66 -17.59 -39.31
N ALA A 232 -18.85 -16.68 -38.35
CA ALA A 232 -19.61 -16.93 -37.13
C ALA A 232 -21.09 -17.15 -37.48
N GLY A 233 -21.40 -18.31 -38.04
CA GLY A 233 -22.77 -18.78 -38.17
C GLY A 233 -23.32 -19.17 -36.80
N PRO A 234 -24.65 -19.11 -36.59
CA PRO A 234 -25.29 -19.52 -35.33
C PRO A 234 -25.04 -20.98 -34.92
N ALA A 235 -24.40 -21.78 -35.78
CA ALA A 235 -23.94 -23.14 -35.51
C ALA A 235 -22.59 -23.24 -34.76
N ALA A 236 -21.74 -22.19 -34.76
CA ALA A 236 -20.49 -22.18 -33.99
C ALA A 236 -20.70 -21.99 -32.47
N ALA A 237 -21.89 -21.52 -32.08
CA ALA A 237 -22.30 -21.41 -30.67
C ALA A 237 -22.82 -22.73 -30.07
N HIS A 238 -22.96 -23.79 -30.88
CA HIS A 238 -23.56 -25.08 -30.50
C HIS A 238 -22.68 -26.27 -30.91
N GLY A 239 -21.36 -26.15 -30.87
CA GLY A 239 -20.49 -27.32 -30.91
C GLY A 239 -20.82 -28.20 -29.71
N SER A 240 -21.65 -29.23 -29.91
CA SER A 240 -22.00 -30.19 -28.87
C SER A 240 -20.72 -30.75 -28.28
N GLU A 241 -20.49 -30.51 -27.00
CA GLU A 241 -19.43 -31.21 -26.28
C GLU A 241 -19.62 -32.69 -26.52
N LYS A 242 -18.54 -33.39 -26.87
CA LYS A 242 -18.57 -34.86 -26.93
C LYS A 242 -18.77 -35.47 -25.54
N PHE A 243 -18.43 -34.71 -24.49
CA PHE A 243 -18.37 -35.11 -23.09
C PHE A 243 -18.87 -33.96 -22.21
N GLU A 244 -19.98 -34.14 -21.47
CA GLU A 244 -20.62 -33.10 -20.67
C GLU A 244 -19.89 -32.79 -19.35
N LEU A 245 -19.10 -33.73 -18.84
CA LEU A 245 -18.33 -33.67 -17.58
C LEU A 245 -16.83 -33.44 -17.81
N GLN A 246 -16.45 -32.96 -19.00
CA GLN A 246 -15.05 -32.69 -19.33
C GLN A 246 -14.38 -31.73 -18.34
N HIS A 247 -15.11 -30.76 -17.78
CA HIS A 247 -14.58 -29.82 -16.78
C HIS A 247 -14.17 -30.52 -15.48
N LEU A 248 -14.94 -31.50 -15.00
CA LEU A 248 -14.57 -32.35 -13.86
C LEU A 248 -13.35 -33.21 -14.20
N ALA A 249 -13.29 -33.77 -15.41
CA ALA A 249 -12.12 -34.53 -15.86
C ALA A 249 -10.83 -33.68 -15.89
N CYS A 250 -10.92 -32.42 -16.34
CA CYS A 250 -9.81 -31.46 -16.27
C CYS A 250 -9.39 -31.20 -14.81
N TYR A 251 -10.35 -31.02 -13.90
CA TYR A 251 -10.07 -30.76 -12.49
C TYR A 251 -9.41 -31.96 -11.78
N LEU A 252 -9.94 -33.17 -11.95
CA LEU A 252 -9.35 -34.38 -11.38
C LEU A 252 -7.94 -34.62 -11.93
N THR A 253 -7.72 -34.35 -13.22
CA THR A 253 -6.37 -34.43 -13.81
C THR A 253 -5.43 -33.36 -13.23
N LEU A 254 -5.92 -32.14 -12.95
CA LEU A 254 -5.15 -31.12 -12.24
C LEU A 254 -4.72 -31.62 -10.86
N LEU A 255 -5.61 -32.24 -10.09
CA LEU A 255 -5.26 -32.78 -8.76
C LEU A 255 -4.19 -33.89 -8.86
N LYS A 256 -4.27 -34.76 -9.88
CA LYS A 256 -3.23 -35.76 -10.17
C LYS A 256 -1.88 -35.13 -10.48
N ILE A 257 -1.85 -34.04 -11.27
CA ILE A 257 -0.62 -33.27 -11.52
C ILE A 257 -0.04 -32.74 -10.22
N LEU A 258 -0.87 -32.13 -9.37
CA LEU A 258 -0.42 -31.54 -8.12
C LEU A 258 0.11 -32.58 -7.13
N GLU A 259 -0.46 -33.79 -7.09
CA GLU A 259 0.02 -34.86 -6.20
C GLU A 259 1.29 -35.55 -6.72
N ALA A 260 1.38 -35.82 -8.03
CA ALA A 260 2.46 -36.61 -8.61
C ALA A 260 3.74 -35.79 -8.85
N ASP A 261 3.59 -34.54 -9.30
CA ASP A 261 4.70 -33.71 -9.77
C ASP A 261 5.16 -32.66 -8.74
N LEU A 262 4.42 -32.45 -7.65
CA LEU A 262 4.77 -31.50 -6.58
C LEU A 262 4.76 -32.14 -5.19
N GLU A 263 5.75 -31.77 -4.38
CA GLU A 263 5.67 -31.91 -2.92
C GLU A 263 4.74 -30.81 -2.38
N MET A 264 3.44 -31.03 -2.50
CA MET A 264 2.43 -30.09 -1.99
C MET A 264 2.61 -29.87 -0.48
N PRO A 265 2.57 -28.62 0.00
CA PRO A 265 2.87 -28.32 1.39
C PRO A 265 1.82 -28.95 2.31
N HIS A 266 2.27 -29.61 3.37
CA HIS A 266 1.41 -30.01 4.47
C HIS A 266 1.12 -28.78 5.33
N LEU A 267 -0.14 -28.54 5.67
CA LEU A 267 -0.54 -27.35 6.44
C LEU A 267 -0.84 -27.74 7.88
N GLN A 268 -0.45 -26.89 8.85
CA GLN A 268 -0.75 -27.10 10.25
C GLN A 268 -0.89 -25.76 10.98
N PHE A 269 -1.96 -25.59 11.77
CA PHE A 269 -2.10 -24.39 12.60
C PHE A 269 -1.17 -24.44 13.82
N VAL A 270 -0.65 -23.28 14.20
CA VAL A 270 0.00 -23.11 15.51
C VAL A 270 -1.05 -22.81 16.57
N ASP A 271 -0.96 -23.48 17.72
CA ASP A 271 -1.81 -23.17 18.87
C ASP A 271 -1.27 -21.95 19.60
N VAL A 272 -1.70 -20.76 19.19
CA VAL A 272 -1.24 -19.48 19.74
C VAL A 272 -1.52 -19.31 21.24
N ARG A 273 -2.35 -20.17 21.84
CA ARG A 273 -2.66 -20.22 23.27
C ARG A 273 -1.61 -20.97 24.08
N ALA A 274 -0.85 -21.87 23.45
CA ALA A 274 0.13 -22.66 24.18
C ALA A 274 1.29 -21.77 24.69
N PRO A 275 1.78 -21.96 25.94
CA PRO A 275 2.78 -21.07 26.54
C PRO A 275 4.06 -20.89 25.71
N HIS A 276 4.52 -21.95 25.04
CA HIS A 276 5.72 -21.91 24.21
C HIS A 276 5.58 -21.01 22.97
N TRP A 277 4.36 -20.89 22.42
CA TRP A 277 4.07 -19.98 21.32
C TRP A 277 3.90 -18.54 21.82
N GLN A 278 3.31 -18.34 22.99
CA GLN A 278 3.17 -17.02 23.61
C GLN A 278 4.53 -16.38 23.90
N GLN A 279 5.50 -17.16 24.38
CA GLN A 279 6.88 -16.71 24.64
C GLN A 279 7.66 -16.37 23.35
N ARG A 280 7.17 -16.78 22.18
CA ARG A 280 7.80 -16.56 20.87
C ARG A 280 7.05 -15.53 20.03
N ARG A 281 6.32 -14.62 20.67
CA ARG A 281 5.63 -13.51 20.00
C ARG A 281 6.54 -12.30 19.87
N THR A 282 6.84 -11.91 18.64
CA THR A 282 7.58 -10.68 18.33
C THR A 282 6.60 -9.60 17.87
N PRO A 283 6.45 -8.49 18.62
CA PRO A 283 5.64 -7.37 18.17
C PRO A 283 6.37 -6.55 17.11
N LEU A 284 5.64 -6.13 16.08
CA LEU A 284 6.13 -5.32 14.97
C LEU A 284 5.48 -3.93 14.97
N ASP A 285 6.26 -2.91 14.63
CA ASP A 285 5.74 -1.59 14.29
C ASP A 285 5.70 -1.45 12.76
N LEU A 286 4.55 -1.09 12.20
CA LEU A 286 4.41 -0.66 10.81
C LEU A 286 4.59 0.86 10.76
N VAL A 287 5.67 1.32 10.13
CA VAL A 287 5.96 2.76 9.97
C VAL A 287 5.71 3.14 8.51
N LEU A 288 4.84 4.12 8.29
CA LEU A 288 4.45 4.64 6.98
C LEU A 288 4.87 6.11 6.82
N ASP A 289 5.70 6.40 5.83
CA ASP A 289 5.96 7.75 5.36
C ASP A 289 5.23 7.99 4.04
N ILE A 290 4.09 8.68 4.11
CA ILE A 290 3.17 8.89 2.98
C ILE A 290 3.39 10.29 2.39
N ASP A 291 4.13 10.40 1.27
CA ASP A 291 4.14 11.62 0.43
C ASP A 291 3.15 11.46 -0.74
N SER A 292 2.79 12.54 -1.41
CA SER A 292 1.96 12.61 -2.61
C SER A 292 2.39 11.75 -3.81
N ALA A 293 3.69 11.48 -3.97
CA ALA A 293 4.18 10.70 -5.11
C ALA A 293 4.40 9.24 -4.74
N ASP A 294 5.16 9.01 -3.67
CA ASP A 294 5.65 7.71 -3.25
C ASP A 294 5.54 7.60 -1.73
N THR A 295 5.22 6.40 -1.26
CA THR A 295 5.12 6.01 0.14
C THR A 295 6.24 5.02 0.45
N ALA A 296 6.95 5.26 1.55
CA ALA A 296 7.88 4.30 2.12
C ALA A 296 7.24 3.61 3.33
N ALA A 297 7.40 2.29 3.42
CA ALA A 297 6.78 1.49 4.46
C ALA A 297 7.73 0.39 4.95
N VAL A 298 7.92 0.32 6.28
CA VAL A 298 8.81 -0.66 6.93
C VAL A 298 8.13 -1.30 8.13
N LEU A 299 8.43 -2.58 8.33
CA LEU A 299 8.11 -3.36 9.52
C LEU A 299 9.35 -3.40 10.42
N VAL A 300 9.20 -2.98 11.67
CA VAL A 300 10.29 -2.89 12.64
C VAL A 300 10.01 -3.87 13.77
N ALA A 301 10.88 -4.85 13.97
CA ALA A 301 10.76 -5.75 15.10
C ALA A 301 11.16 -5.04 16.40
N ARG A 302 10.28 -5.04 17.38
CA ARG A 302 10.60 -4.59 18.74
C ARG A 302 11.44 -5.69 19.40
N GLN A 303 12.68 -5.37 19.78
CA GLN A 303 13.52 -6.26 20.59
C GLN A 303 13.38 -5.86 22.06
N ASP A 304 13.10 -6.85 22.92
CA ASP A 304 13.00 -6.64 24.37
C ASP A 304 14.39 -6.64 25.05
N ASP A 305 15.39 -7.30 24.45
CA ASP A 305 16.79 -7.33 24.91
C ASP A 305 17.72 -6.74 23.85
N ALA A 306 17.87 -5.41 23.84
CA ALA A 306 18.84 -4.76 22.98
C ALA A 306 20.22 -4.75 23.65
N ALA A 307 21.17 -5.50 23.09
CA ALA A 307 22.56 -5.08 23.17
C ALA A 307 22.66 -3.71 22.46
N ALA A 308 23.07 -2.67 23.19
CA ALA A 308 23.17 -1.32 22.66
C ALA A 308 24.04 -1.26 21.38
N GLY A 309 23.61 -0.52 20.37
CA GLY A 309 24.41 -0.23 19.15
C GLY A 309 24.12 -1.12 17.94
N HIS A 310 23.02 -1.88 17.92
CA HIS A 310 22.60 -2.63 16.73
C HIS A 310 21.30 -2.09 16.12
N TRP A 311 21.28 -2.04 14.78
CA TRP A 311 20.09 -1.69 14.02
C TRP A 311 18.92 -2.59 14.40
N PRO A 312 17.72 -2.04 14.65
CA PRO A 312 16.54 -2.89 14.81
C PRO A 312 16.34 -3.67 13.52
N ARG A 313 15.85 -4.91 13.63
CA ARG A 313 15.53 -5.70 12.45
C ARG A 313 14.37 -5.05 11.71
N MET A 314 14.65 -4.50 10.55
CA MET A 314 13.68 -3.83 9.68
C MET A 314 13.47 -4.64 8.39
N GLU A 315 12.22 -4.74 7.96
CA GLU A 315 11.83 -5.39 6.70
C GLU A 315 10.97 -4.41 5.89
N ARG A 316 11.24 -4.24 4.60
CA ARG A 316 10.36 -3.44 3.72
C ARG A 316 8.98 -4.09 3.65
N LEU A 317 7.93 -3.28 3.59
CA LEU A 317 6.60 -3.79 3.28
C LEU A 317 6.57 -4.36 1.87
N ARG A 318 6.04 -5.58 1.73
CA ARG A 318 5.89 -6.31 0.48
C ARG A 318 4.41 -6.31 0.08
N LEU A 319 4.12 -5.83 -1.12
CA LEU A 319 2.77 -5.80 -1.68
C LEU A 319 2.63 -6.91 -2.72
N ARG A 320 1.69 -7.83 -2.50
CA ARG A 320 1.33 -8.86 -3.50
C ARG A 320 0.28 -8.29 -4.44
N ASP A 321 0.50 -8.31 -5.75
CA ASP A 321 -0.52 -7.89 -6.73
C ASP A 321 -1.65 -8.91 -6.71
N LEU A 322 -2.84 -8.53 -6.23
CA LEU A 322 -3.96 -9.46 -6.05
C LEU A 322 -4.61 -9.84 -7.39
N SER A 323 -4.45 -9.02 -8.43
CA SER A 323 -4.83 -9.38 -9.80
C SER A 323 -3.80 -10.29 -10.48
N CYS A 324 -2.55 -10.28 -10.03
CA CYS A 324 -1.44 -11.11 -10.53
C CYS A 324 -0.67 -11.76 -9.36
N PRO A 325 -1.28 -12.69 -8.61
CA PRO A 325 -0.80 -13.15 -7.30
C PRO A 325 0.65 -13.65 -7.25
N THR A 326 1.20 -14.15 -8.35
CA THR A 326 2.61 -14.57 -8.44
C THR A 326 3.63 -13.42 -8.42
N GLN A 327 3.18 -12.16 -8.42
CA GLN A 327 4.03 -10.97 -8.35
C GLN A 327 3.96 -10.36 -6.95
N VAL A 328 5.13 -10.20 -6.34
CA VAL A 328 5.31 -9.50 -5.06
C VAL A 328 6.29 -8.36 -5.29
N ASN A 329 5.87 -7.15 -4.97
CA ASN A 329 6.65 -5.94 -5.14
C ASN A 329 7.19 -5.48 -3.78
N SER A 330 8.49 -5.27 -3.72
CA SER A 330 9.18 -4.64 -2.59
C SER A 330 9.89 -3.39 -3.10
N GLY A 331 9.58 -2.22 -2.55
CA GLY A 331 10.12 -0.96 -3.04
C GLY A 331 9.13 0.19 -2.85
N PRO A 332 9.43 1.38 -3.43
CA PRO A 332 8.60 2.56 -3.29
C PRO A 332 7.15 2.28 -3.72
N ILE A 333 6.21 2.58 -2.84
CA ILE A 333 4.79 2.35 -3.08
C ILE A 333 4.23 3.63 -3.69
N ALA A 334 3.84 3.63 -4.96
CA ALA A 334 3.18 4.80 -5.55
C ALA A 334 1.97 5.22 -4.70
N THR A 335 1.92 6.49 -4.27
CA THR A 335 0.84 7.02 -3.40
C THR A 335 -0.41 7.31 -4.21
N MET A 336 -1.05 6.23 -4.61
CA MET A 336 -2.26 6.19 -5.39
C MET A 336 -3.09 5.00 -4.93
N ALA A 337 -4.40 5.16 -5.00
CA ALA A 337 -5.37 4.10 -4.83
C ALA A 337 -6.22 3.98 -6.10
N GLU A 338 -6.29 2.79 -6.69
CA GLU A 338 -7.23 2.47 -7.76
C GLU A 338 -8.28 1.50 -7.24
N PHE A 339 -9.55 1.76 -7.52
CA PHE A 339 -10.63 0.85 -7.16
C PHE A 339 -10.54 -0.43 -7.99
N ALA A 340 -10.46 -1.56 -7.30
CA ALA A 340 -10.54 -2.87 -7.91
C ALA A 340 -11.13 -3.89 -6.93
N PRO A 341 -12.00 -4.80 -7.39
CA PRO A 341 -12.54 -5.79 -6.47
C PRO A 341 -11.45 -6.78 -6.06
N SER A 342 -11.50 -7.24 -4.82
CA SER A 342 -10.66 -8.34 -4.34
C SER A 342 -11.25 -9.65 -4.88
N HIS A 343 -10.54 -10.31 -5.78
CA HIS A 343 -10.99 -11.57 -6.36
C HIS A 343 -10.04 -12.70 -5.97
N PHE A 344 -10.55 -13.61 -5.15
CA PHE A 344 -9.98 -14.94 -4.96
C PHE A 344 -10.77 -15.95 -5.80
N GLY A 345 -11.19 -15.56 -7.01
CA GLY A 345 -11.99 -16.36 -7.95
C GLY A 345 -13.49 -16.03 -7.97
N ASP A 346 -14.33 -17.01 -8.30
CA ASP A 346 -15.77 -16.81 -8.49
C ASP A 346 -16.50 -16.72 -7.15
N ARG A 347 -16.75 -15.48 -6.71
CA ARG A 347 -17.51 -15.20 -5.49
C ARG A 347 -18.93 -15.79 -5.53
N ARG A 348 -19.61 -15.80 -6.68
CA ARG A 348 -20.99 -16.30 -6.77
C ARG A 348 -21.01 -17.81 -6.53
N ALA A 349 -20.10 -18.53 -7.17
CA ALA A 349 -19.91 -19.95 -6.91
C ALA A 349 -19.52 -20.19 -5.43
N SER A 350 -18.56 -19.44 -4.87
CA SER A 350 -18.18 -19.55 -3.45
C SER A 350 -19.38 -19.44 -2.49
N LEU A 351 -20.30 -18.51 -2.74
CA LEU A 351 -21.46 -18.27 -1.88
C LEU A 351 -22.41 -19.46 -1.82
N LEU A 352 -22.47 -20.27 -2.89
CA LEU A 352 -23.30 -21.48 -2.92
C LEU A 352 -22.81 -22.57 -1.97
N SER A 353 -21.56 -22.50 -1.50
CA SER A 353 -21.10 -23.37 -0.41
C SER A 353 -21.81 -23.09 0.92
N GLY A 354 -22.53 -21.97 1.05
CA GLY A 354 -23.09 -21.49 2.32
C GLY A 354 -22.13 -20.65 3.15
N ARG A 355 -20.84 -20.59 2.77
CA ARG A 355 -19.82 -19.78 3.45
C ARG A 355 -19.67 -18.39 2.80
N ALA A 356 -20.26 -17.38 3.43
CA ALA A 356 -20.31 -16.01 2.90
C ALA A 356 -19.02 -15.18 3.11
N ASP A 357 -18.20 -15.57 4.07
CA ASP A 357 -17.00 -14.88 4.53
C ASP A 357 -15.69 -15.47 3.95
N ALA A 358 -15.79 -16.50 3.09
CA ALA A 358 -14.64 -17.19 2.52
C ALA A 358 -13.73 -16.23 1.72
N PHE A 359 -12.45 -16.16 2.12
CA PHE A 359 -11.42 -15.32 1.51
C PHE A 359 -11.78 -13.83 1.49
N SER A 360 -12.27 -13.32 2.62
CA SER A 360 -12.53 -11.89 2.79
C SER A 360 -11.24 -11.08 2.77
N TRP A 361 -11.18 -10.07 1.90
CA TRP A 361 -10.13 -9.05 1.87
C TRP A 361 -10.79 -7.66 1.93
N PRO A 362 -10.83 -7.03 3.11
CA PRO A 362 -11.62 -5.83 3.35
C PRO A 362 -10.90 -4.58 2.84
N SER A 363 -10.78 -4.48 1.52
CA SER A 363 -10.29 -3.29 0.84
C SER A 363 -10.88 -3.16 -0.56
N LEU A 364 -11.35 -1.95 -0.86
CA LEU A 364 -11.92 -1.57 -2.16
C LEU A 364 -10.86 -1.14 -3.19
N VAL A 365 -9.63 -0.90 -2.73
CA VAL A 365 -8.58 -0.27 -3.53
C VAL A 365 -7.35 -1.16 -3.59
N ARG A 366 -6.58 -1.03 -4.68
CA ARG A 366 -5.21 -1.54 -4.79
C ARG A 366 -4.25 -0.38 -4.76
N ILE A 367 -3.03 -0.63 -4.30
CA ILE A 367 -1.97 0.37 -4.13
C ILE A 367 -0.67 -0.10 -4.80
N GLY A 368 0.33 0.78 -4.91
CA GLY A 368 1.64 0.44 -5.45
C GLY A 368 1.61 0.05 -6.94
N ALA A 369 2.43 -0.93 -7.33
CA ALA A 369 2.58 -1.34 -8.73
C ALA A 369 1.27 -1.86 -9.36
N GLU A 370 0.41 -2.51 -8.56
CA GLU A 370 -0.91 -2.96 -9.02
C GLU A 370 -1.79 -1.76 -9.39
N ALA A 371 -1.87 -0.74 -8.52
CA ALA A 371 -2.60 0.49 -8.82
C ALA A 371 -2.04 1.21 -10.05
N VAL A 372 -0.70 1.26 -10.20
CA VAL A 372 -0.07 1.82 -11.39
C VAL A 372 -0.52 1.08 -12.64
N ARG A 373 -0.49 -0.25 -12.64
CA ARG A 373 -0.95 -1.05 -13.79
C ARG A 373 -2.44 -0.83 -14.09
N LEU A 374 -3.29 -0.82 -13.06
CA LEU A 374 -4.73 -0.62 -13.20
C LEU A 374 -5.07 0.78 -13.73
N SER A 375 -4.38 1.82 -13.24
CA SER A 375 -4.53 3.21 -13.68
C SER A 375 -4.07 3.45 -15.12
N GLN A 376 -3.43 2.47 -15.79
CA GLN A 376 -3.09 2.53 -17.22
C GLN A 376 -4.17 1.91 -18.13
N ARG A 377 -5.23 1.31 -17.57
CA ARG A 377 -6.33 0.76 -18.39
C ARG A 377 -7.03 1.87 -19.18
N PRO A 378 -7.48 1.61 -20.42
CA PRO A 378 -8.17 2.64 -21.22
C PRO A 378 -9.40 3.23 -20.53
N SER A 379 -10.12 2.42 -19.75
CA SER A 379 -11.31 2.76 -18.93
C SER A 379 -11.02 3.37 -17.57
N ALA A 380 -9.77 3.38 -17.10
CA ALA A 380 -9.44 4.03 -15.84
C ALA A 380 -9.45 5.54 -16.04
N VAL A 381 -10.17 6.27 -15.19
CA VAL A 381 -10.32 7.74 -15.27
C VAL A 381 -9.88 8.32 -13.93
N PRO A 382 -8.77 9.08 -13.90
CA PRO A 382 -8.30 9.71 -12.67
C PRO A 382 -9.38 10.61 -12.07
N GLY A 383 -9.69 10.42 -10.78
CA GLY A 383 -10.78 11.11 -10.08
C GLY A 383 -12.14 10.40 -10.14
N GLU A 384 -12.29 9.32 -10.90
CA GLU A 384 -13.51 8.49 -10.92
C GLU A 384 -13.25 7.01 -10.65
N THR A 385 -12.12 6.45 -11.13
CA THR A 385 -11.74 5.06 -10.87
C THR A 385 -10.64 4.91 -9.82
N GLY A 386 -9.98 6.00 -9.49
CA GLY A 386 -8.88 6.03 -8.55
C GLY A 386 -8.43 7.46 -8.28
N LEU A 387 -7.60 7.60 -7.25
CA LEU A 387 -7.07 8.89 -6.80
C LEU A 387 -5.55 8.81 -6.67
N HIS A 388 -4.87 9.77 -7.31
CA HIS A 388 -3.43 9.97 -7.18
C HIS A 388 -3.14 11.12 -6.22
N GLY A 389 -2.02 11.07 -5.48
CA GLY A 389 -1.62 12.16 -4.60
C GLY A 389 -2.55 12.30 -3.41
N LEU A 390 -2.90 11.17 -2.80
CA LEU A 390 -3.91 11.03 -1.73
C LEU A 390 -3.77 12.09 -0.62
N MET A 391 -2.54 12.38 -0.20
CA MET A 391 -2.27 13.34 0.87
C MET A 391 -2.65 14.79 0.53
N ARG A 392 -2.88 15.14 -0.74
CA ARG A 392 -3.47 16.44 -1.13
C ARG A 392 -4.91 16.55 -0.68
N GLY A 393 -5.65 15.45 -0.76
CA GLY A 393 -7.06 15.37 -0.38
C GLY A 393 -7.29 15.17 1.11
N LEU A 394 -6.24 15.12 1.95
CA LEU A 394 -6.40 14.82 3.39
C LEU A 394 -7.43 15.74 4.04
N GLY A 395 -7.38 17.06 3.75
CA GLY A 395 -8.31 18.06 4.28
C GLY A 395 -9.67 18.13 3.58
N GLU A 396 -9.86 17.42 2.47
CA GLU A 396 -11.11 17.39 1.70
C GLU A 396 -12.04 16.30 2.26
N THR A 397 -12.82 16.66 3.28
CA THR A 397 -13.72 15.74 4.00
C THR A 397 -15.14 15.70 3.45
N ALA A 398 -15.49 16.59 2.51
CA ALA A 398 -16.82 16.59 1.91
C ALA A 398 -17.01 15.36 0.99
N PRO A 399 -18.25 14.82 0.89
CA PRO A 399 -18.56 13.75 -0.05
C PRO A 399 -18.21 14.15 -1.49
N TYR A 400 -17.64 13.21 -2.23
CA TYR A 400 -17.37 13.40 -3.66
C TYR A 400 -18.68 13.53 -4.44
N ALA A 401 -18.76 14.55 -5.29
CA ALA A 401 -19.98 14.84 -6.05
C ALA A 401 -20.35 13.73 -7.04
N GLY A 402 -19.36 13.02 -7.58
CA GLY A 402 -19.56 11.85 -8.44
C GLY A 402 -19.66 10.54 -7.67
N VAL A 403 -19.73 9.42 -8.39
CA VAL A 403 -19.65 8.08 -7.80
C VAL A 403 -18.33 7.41 -8.22
N TRP A 404 -17.68 6.74 -7.28
CA TRP A 404 -16.49 5.95 -7.60
C TRP A 404 -16.87 4.69 -8.41
N ARG A 405 -16.01 4.35 -9.38
CA ARG A 405 -16.24 3.22 -10.33
C ARG A 405 -15.01 2.32 -10.42
N PHE A 406 -15.21 1.06 -10.77
CA PHE A 406 -14.11 0.17 -11.13
C PHE A 406 -13.60 0.47 -12.54
N SER A 407 -12.31 0.24 -12.81
CA SER A 407 -11.81 0.16 -14.18
C SER A 407 -12.18 -1.19 -14.82
N ARG A 408 -12.40 -1.21 -16.15
CA ARG A 408 -12.68 -2.44 -16.92
C ARG A 408 -11.38 -3.08 -17.40
N ALA A 409 -11.33 -4.41 -17.36
CA ALA A 409 -10.21 -5.17 -17.90
C ALA A 409 -10.18 -5.17 -19.44
N GLU A 410 -11.33 -5.01 -20.11
CA GLU A 410 -11.43 -4.96 -21.57
C GLU A 410 -10.64 -3.79 -22.17
N GLU A 411 -9.66 -4.11 -23.03
CA GLU A 411 -8.78 -3.11 -23.64
C GLU A 411 -9.47 -2.20 -24.65
N ALA A 412 -10.62 -2.61 -25.22
CA ALA A 412 -11.33 -1.82 -26.22
C ALA A 412 -12.22 -0.72 -25.62
N SER A 413 -12.58 -0.80 -24.33
CA SER A 413 -13.53 0.14 -23.71
C SER A 413 -12.79 1.29 -23.02
N THR A 414 -13.14 2.52 -23.38
CA THR A 414 -12.69 3.75 -22.69
C THR A 414 -13.64 4.20 -21.58
N GLU A 415 -14.86 3.67 -21.55
CA GLU A 415 -15.85 3.99 -20.52
C GLU A 415 -15.50 3.35 -19.17
N PRO A 416 -15.66 4.08 -18.04
CA PRO A 416 -15.55 3.51 -16.70
C PRO A 416 -16.46 2.30 -16.49
N GLY A 417 -16.03 1.38 -15.61
CA GLY A 417 -16.76 0.16 -15.30
C GLY A 417 -17.98 0.38 -14.40
N ALA A 418 -18.39 -0.66 -13.67
CA ALA A 418 -19.50 -0.56 -12.72
C ALA A 418 -19.16 0.34 -11.53
N MET A 419 -20.19 0.83 -10.83
CA MET A 419 -20.03 1.53 -9.54
C MET A 419 -19.30 0.62 -8.55
N VAL A 420 -18.44 1.22 -7.72
CA VAL A 420 -17.72 0.48 -6.67
C VAL A 420 -18.72 -0.21 -5.74
N SER A 421 -18.50 -1.49 -5.52
CA SER A 421 -19.36 -2.35 -4.70
C SER A 421 -18.51 -3.37 -3.95
N GLY A 422 -18.93 -3.76 -2.74
CA GLY A 422 -18.24 -4.77 -1.95
C GLY A 422 -18.93 -4.96 -0.59
N SER A 423 -18.64 -6.08 0.10
CA SER A 423 -19.17 -6.33 1.45
C SER A 423 -18.72 -5.25 2.45
N ILE A 424 -17.53 -4.70 2.25
CA ILE A 424 -16.97 -3.63 3.09
C ILE A 424 -17.82 -2.34 3.10
N LEU A 425 -18.66 -2.10 2.10
CA LEU A 425 -19.59 -0.95 2.10
C LEU A 425 -20.56 -1.00 3.28
N ALA A 426 -20.83 -2.19 3.83
CA ALA A 426 -21.64 -2.35 5.04
C ALA A 426 -21.03 -1.67 6.27
N HIS A 427 -19.73 -1.36 6.25
CA HIS A 427 -18.96 -0.76 7.35
C HIS A 427 -18.58 0.70 7.10
N LEU A 428 -19.03 1.30 6.00
CA LEU A 428 -18.69 2.67 5.59
C LEU A 428 -19.94 3.51 5.42
N THR A 429 -19.86 4.80 5.73
CA THR A 429 -20.84 5.82 5.33
C THR A 429 -20.64 6.20 3.85
N GLU A 430 -21.58 6.95 3.27
CA GLU A 430 -21.47 7.40 1.86
C GLU A 430 -20.22 8.25 1.59
N ASP A 431 -19.75 9.05 2.55
CA ASP A 431 -18.51 9.84 2.48
C ASP A 431 -17.24 9.02 2.79
N GLY A 432 -17.38 7.74 3.15
CA GLY A 432 -16.28 6.80 3.35
C GLY A 432 -15.71 6.78 4.76
N SER A 433 -16.39 7.41 5.72
CA SER A 433 -16.07 7.30 7.14
C SER A 433 -16.52 5.93 7.68
N VAL A 434 -15.84 5.40 8.69
CA VAL A 434 -16.16 4.09 9.27
C VAL A 434 -17.38 4.20 10.18
N LEU A 435 -18.34 3.29 10.01
CA LEU A 435 -19.55 3.24 10.83
C LEU A 435 -19.21 2.80 12.26
N ARG A 436 -19.76 3.50 13.25
CA ARG A 436 -19.55 3.19 14.67
C ARG A 436 -20.85 2.97 15.46
N GLY A 437 -21.97 2.81 14.77
CA GLY A 437 -23.26 2.49 15.38
C GLY A 437 -24.04 3.70 15.94
N GLY A 438 -23.84 4.89 15.38
CA GLY A 438 -24.68 6.07 15.68
C GLY A 438 -26.08 5.97 15.06
N THR A 439 -27.05 6.72 15.60
CA THR A 439 -28.46 6.67 15.16
C THR A 439 -28.70 7.22 13.75
N ASP A 440 -27.79 8.06 13.24
CA ASP A 440 -27.91 8.72 11.91
C ASP A 440 -26.95 8.10 10.86
N ASP A 441 -26.15 7.12 11.24
CA ASP A 441 -25.15 6.50 10.37
C ASP A 441 -25.77 5.33 9.59
N SER A 442 -25.84 5.46 8.26
CA SER A 442 -26.31 4.39 7.37
C SER A 442 -25.18 3.87 6.49
N SER A 443 -25.19 2.58 6.20
CA SER A 443 -24.22 1.95 5.30
C SER A 443 -24.30 2.56 3.89
N ALA A 444 -23.14 2.70 3.26
CA ALA A 444 -23.00 3.30 1.95
C ALA A 444 -23.79 2.51 0.90
N LEU A 445 -24.82 3.13 0.34
CA LEU A 445 -25.49 2.63 -0.86
C LEU A 445 -24.78 3.09 -2.14
N ARG A 446 -24.18 4.28 -2.08
CA ARG A 446 -23.40 4.87 -3.15
C ARG A 446 -22.02 5.30 -2.63
N PRO A 447 -20.94 5.00 -3.35
CA PRO A 447 -19.59 5.36 -2.94
C PRO A 447 -19.31 6.81 -3.34
N HIS A 448 -19.72 7.76 -2.49
CA HIS A 448 -19.41 9.19 -2.59
C HIS A 448 -18.20 9.56 -1.72
N PHE A 449 -17.24 8.64 -1.60
CA PHE A 449 -16.15 8.76 -0.64
C PHE A 449 -15.38 10.06 -0.81
N SER A 450 -15.17 10.76 0.29
CA SER A 450 -14.35 11.97 0.33
C SER A 450 -12.89 11.63 -0.05
N PRO A 451 -12.14 12.57 -0.66
CA PRO A 451 -10.72 12.39 -0.89
C PRO A 451 -9.94 12.09 0.40
N SER A 452 -10.39 12.63 1.54
CA SER A 452 -9.85 12.30 2.87
C SER A 452 -10.01 10.81 3.22
N ALA A 453 -11.19 10.22 2.97
CA ALA A 453 -11.45 8.80 3.24
C ALA A 453 -10.59 7.85 2.38
N MET A 454 -10.16 8.30 1.20
CA MET A 454 -9.23 7.53 0.35
C MET A 454 -7.87 7.30 1.03
N VAL A 455 -7.45 8.19 1.95
CA VAL A 455 -6.26 7.99 2.78
C VAL A 455 -6.45 6.78 3.71
N SER A 456 -7.61 6.67 4.37
CA SER A 456 -7.93 5.49 5.19
C SER A 456 -7.89 4.21 4.37
N MET A 457 -8.48 4.20 3.18
CA MET A 457 -8.49 3.02 2.29
C MET A 457 -7.09 2.59 1.85
N PHE A 458 -6.21 3.56 1.56
CA PHE A 458 -4.80 3.28 1.24
C PHE A 458 -4.04 2.68 2.43
N ILE A 459 -4.26 3.22 3.64
CA ILE A 459 -3.67 2.67 4.87
C ILE A 459 -4.25 1.28 5.17
N THR A 460 -5.55 1.05 4.93
CA THR A 460 -6.19 -0.26 5.08
C THR A 460 -5.51 -1.31 4.20
N GLU A 461 -5.31 -1.04 2.91
CA GLU A 461 -4.61 -1.96 2.01
C GLU A 461 -3.15 -2.21 2.47
N SER A 462 -2.45 -1.15 2.89
CA SER A 462 -1.08 -1.26 3.42
C SER A 462 -1.01 -2.13 4.67
N LEU A 463 -1.95 -1.96 5.60
CA LEU A 463 -2.03 -2.72 6.84
C LEU A 463 -2.42 -4.18 6.61
N LEU A 464 -3.33 -4.46 5.66
CA LEU A 464 -3.64 -5.85 5.27
C LEU A 464 -2.39 -6.58 4.75
N HIS A 465 -1.62 -5.97 3.86
CA HIS A 465 -0.35 -6.55 3.41
C HIS A 465 0.67 -6.71 4.55
N ALA A 466 0.72 -5.77 5.50
CA ALA A 466 1.58 -5.88 6.67
C ALA A 466 1.20 -7.07 7.58
N ILE A 467 -0.10 -7.31 7.80
CA ILE A 467 -0.61 -8.45 8.56
C ILE A 467 -0.25 -9.76 7.86
N VAL A 468 -0.45 -9.84 6.54
CA VAL A 468 -0.05 -11.01 5.73
C VAL A 468 1.46 -11.28 5.84
N GLN A 469 2.29 -10.23 5.74
CA GLN A 469 3.74 -10.36 5.84
C GLN A 469 4.20 -10.76 7.25
N ALA A 470 3.54 -10.26 8.30
CA ALA A 470 3.80 -10.67 9.67
C ALA A 470 3.50 -12.18 9.86
N GLY A 471 2.37 -12.64 9.32
CA GLY A 471 1.90 -14.03 9.33
C GLY A 471 2.49 -14.95 8.25
N ASP A 472 3.58 -14.57 7.59
CA ASP A 472 4.22 -15.34 6.50
C ASP A 472 4.51 -16.81 6.93
N PRO A 473 3.85 -17.81 6.33
CA PRO A 473 4.00 -19.22 6.71
C PRO A 473 5.44 -19.72 6.59
N GLN A 474 6.20 -19.24 5.61
CA GLN A 474 7.60 -19.65 5.42
C GLN A 474 8.47 -19.14 6.57
N ALA A 475 8.29 -17.86 6.93
CA ALA A 475 9.02 -17.25 8.05
C ALA A 475 8.66 -17.91 9.40
N LEU A 476 7.38 -18.19 9.63
CA LEU A 476 6.91 -18.86 10.84
C LEU A 476 7.44 -20.31 10.93
N SER A 477 7.46 -21.04 9.81
CA SER A 477 7.96 -22.41 9.77
C SER A 477 9.47 -22.46 10.01
N ALA A 478 10.22 -21.52 9.43
CA ALA A 478 11.68 -21.45 9.56
C ALA A 478 12.15 -20.99 10.95
N THR A 479 11.50 -19.97 11.52
CA THR A 479 11.95 -19.35 12.78
C THR A 479 11.23 -19.89 14.01
N GLY A 480 9.99 -20.36 13.85
CA GLY A 480 9.09 -20.66 14.96
C GLY A 480 8.71 -19.43 15.78
N ASN A 481 8.87 -18.22 15.24
CA ASN A 481 8.47 -16.97 15.90
C ASN A 481 7.17 -16.45 15.29
N ILE A 482 6.18 -16.19 16.13
CA ILE A 482 4.92 -15.56 15.73
C ILE A 482 5.15 -14.06 15.71
N ARG A 483 4.85 -13.41 14.59
CA ARG A 483 4.95 -11.95 14.47
C ARG A 483 3.56 -11.36 14.36
N HIS A 484 3.35 -10.18 14.92
CA HIS A 484 2.07 -9.47 14.84
C HIS A 484 2.31 -7.96 14.79
N ILE A 485 1.40 -7.23 14.14
CA ILE A 485 1.46 -5.77 14.10
C ILE A 485 0.94 -5.23 15.44
N ALA A 486 1.83 -4.60 16.20
CA ALA A 486 1.52 -4.00 17.50
C ALA A 486 1.21 -2.50 17.40
N ARG A 487 1.89 -1.79 16.48
CA ARG A 487 1.66 -0.36 16.24
C ARG A 487 1.60 -0.04 14.75
N LEU A 488 0.72 0.90 14.39
CA LEU A 488 0.71 1.61 13.12
C LEU A 488 1.16 3.05 13.37
N LEU A 489 2.28 3.45 12.79
CA LEU A 489 2.87 4.78 12.93
C LEU A 489 2.89 5.47 11.57
N VAL A 490 2.26 6.64 11.47
CA VAL A 490 2.22 7.42 10.22
C VAL A 490 3.00 8.71 10.39
N SER A 491 3.99 8.95 9.52
CA SER A 491 4.78 10.17 9.54
C SER A 491 3.91 11.41 9.35
N CYS A 492 4.16 12.43 10.16
CA CYS A 492 3.41 13.68 10.17
C CYS A 492 4.39 14.86 10.16
N PRO A 493 4.23 15.84 9.25
CA PRO A 493 5.06 17.03 9.21
C PRO A 493 5.09 17.76 10.56
N LEU A 494 6.27 18.14 11.05
CA LEU A 494 6.37 18.95 12.27
C LEU A 494 5.66 20.31 12.12
N ALA A 495 5.56 20.85 10.92
CA ALA A 495 4.78 22.06 10.63
C ALA A 495 3.28 21.78 10.29
N ALA A 496 2.78 20.56 10.51
CA ALA A 496 1.36 20.25 10.38
C ALA A 496 0.54 20.98 11.44
N THR A 497 -0.57 21.58 11.02
CA THR A 497 -1.56 22.18 11.92
C THR A 497 -2.19 21.12 12.83
N ALA A 498 -2.78 21.54 13.96
CA ALA A 498 -3.49 20.63 14.86
C ALA A 498 -4.60 19.85 14.14
N GLN A 499 -5.32 20.49 13.22
CA GLN A 499 -6.37 19.86 12.43
C GLN A 499 -5.82 18.81 11.46
N GLU A 500 -4.74 19.10 10.72
CA GLU A 500 -4.10 18.11 9.83
C GLU A 500 -3.62 16.88 10.61
N ARG A 501 -3.02 17.09 11.79
CA ARG A 501 -2.54 16.00 12.68
C ARG A 501 -3.69 15.13 13.16
N GLU A 502 -4.74 15.75 13.68
CA GLU A 502 -5.93 15.06 14.16
C GLU A 502 -6.59 14.26 13.03
N LEU A 503 -6.71 14.86 11.85
CA LEU A 503 -7.31 14.22 10.69
C LEU A 503 -6.48 13.03 10.22
N LEU A 504 -5.16 13.16 10.08
CA LEU A 504 -4.27 12.04 9.71
C LEU A 504 -4.36 10.90 10.73
N LEU A 505 -4.31 11.22 12.02
CA LEU A 505 -4.46 10.23 13.09
C LEU A 505 -5.83 9.55 13.04
N SER A 506 -6.90 10.30 12.76
CA SER A 506 -8.25 9.76 12.57
C SER A 506 -8.32 8.81 11.38
N ARG A 507 -7.77 9.17 10.22
CA ARG A 507 -7.75 8.32 9.03
C ARG A 507 -6.96 7.02 9.25
N ALA A 508 -5.84 7.09 9.98
CA ALA A 508 -5.07 5.91 10.35
C ALA A 508 -5.84 5.00 11.34
N LYS A 509 -6.61 5.57 12.28
CA LYS A 509 -7.50 4.81 13.17
C LYS A 509 -8.67 4.18 12.40
N ASP A 510 -9.30 4.94 11.51
CA ASP A 510 -10.36 4.46 10.63
C ASP A 510 -9.89 3.22 9.83
N ALA A 511 -8.65 3.21 9.35
CA ALA A 511 -8.10 2.06 8.64
C ALA A 511 -8.02 0.78 9.49
N VAL A 512 -7.64 0.88 10.77
CA VAL A 512 -7.63 -0.23 11.73
C VAL A 512 -9.06 -0.66 12.05
N ASP A 513 -9.94 0.30 12.35
CA ASP A 513 -11.34 0.05 12.70
C ASP A 513 -12.05 -0.72 11.58
N LEU A 514 -11.83 -0.31 10.33
CA LEU A 514 -12.43 -0.92 9.15
C LEU A 514 -12.04 -2.40 9.00
N ILE A 515 -10.76 -2.74 9.17
CA ILE A 515 -10.28 -4.13 9.08
C ILE A 515 -10.91 -4.96 10.20
N TRP A 516 -10.84 -4.48 11.44
CA TRP A 516 -11.34 -5.22 12.60
C TRP A 516 -12.85 -5.47 12.51
N GLN A 517 -13.63 -4.46 12.11
CA GLN A 517 -15.07 -4.63 11.90
C GLN A 517 -15.39 -5.58 10.74
N ALA A 518 -14.72 -5.43 9.60
CA ALA A 518 -15.02 -6.21 8.41
C ALA A 518 -14.60 -7.68 8.49
N LEU A 519 -13.59 -8.00 9.29
CA LEU A 519 -13.16 -9.37 9.57
C LEU A 519 -13.81 -9.96 10.84
N GLY A 520 -14.61 -9.17 11.56
CA GLY A 520 -15.22 -9.60 12.81
C GLY A 520 -14.21 -9.86 13.93
N TRP A 521 -13.01 -9.27 13.84
CA TRP A 521 -12.01 -9.40 14.90
C TRP A 521 -12.41 -8.60 16.12
N GLY A 522 -12.46 -9.27 17.26
CA GLY A 522 -12.82 -8.69 18.55
C GLY A 522 -11.91 -9.19 19.66
N ASP A 523 -12.46 -9.31 20.86
CA ASP A 523 -11.75 -9.83 22.05
C ASP A 523 -11.66 -11.36 22.07
N GLU A 524 -11.99 -12.04 20.96
CA GLU A 524 -11.82 -13.48 20.84
C GLU A 524 -10.34 -13.88 20.92
N GLU A 525 -10.06 -14.99 21.60
CA GLU A 525 -8.70 -15.40 21.94
C GLU A 525 -7.81 -15.74 20.72
N LEU A 526 -8.42 -16.08 19.58
CA LEU A 526 -7.72 -16.39 18.32
C LEU A 526 -7.65 -15.19 17.35
N SER A 527 -8.33 -14.08 17.66
CA SER A 527 -8.26 -12.87 16.85
C SER A 527 -6.91 -12.17 17.03
N PRO A 528 -6.36 -11.52 15.98
CA PRO A 528 -5.19 -10.67 16.11
C PRO A 528 -5.42 -9.52 17.09
N SER A 529 -4.40 -9.19 17.87
CA SER A 529 -4.44 -8.03 18.77
C SER A 529 -4.54 -6.74 17.95
N ARG A 530 -5.43 -5.84 18.35
CA ARG A 530 -5.64 -4.57 17.67
C ARG A 530 -4.41 -3.66 17.83
N PRO A 531 -3.80 -3.18 16.72
CA PRO A 531 -2.63 -2.32 16.81
C PRO A 531 -3.01 -0.95 17.37
N SER A 532 -2.11 -0.37 18.17
CA SER A 532 -2.24 1.04 18.53
C SER A 532 -1.82 1.93 17.37
N VAL A 533 -2.43 3.11 17.26
CA VAL A 533 -2.18 4.05 16.16
C VAL A 533 -1.54 5.31 16.70
N GLY A 534 -0.44 5.73 16.09
CA GLY A 534 0.31 6.92 16.46
C GLY A 534 0.84 7.68 15.26
N LEU A 535 1.33 8.89 15.51
CA LEU A 535 2.07 9.68 14.53
C LEU A 535 3.57 9.49 14.76
N SER A 536 4.36 9.67 13.71
CA SER A 536 5.82 9.79 13.77
C SER A 536 6.28 11.08 13.09
N ILE A 537 7.58 11.32 13.10
CA ILE A 537 8.21 12.47 12.45
C ILE A 537 8.27 12.31 10.92
N ASP A 538 8.26 13.44 10.21
CA ASP A 538 8.34 13.51 8.75
C ASP A 538 9.76 13.43 8.21
N GLY A 539 9.88 13.33 6.88
CA GLY A 539 11.15 13.16 6.18
C GLY A 539 12.23 14.19 6.54
N SER A 540 11.87 15.44 6.85
CA SER A 540 12.83 16.46 7.24
C SER A 540 13.54 16.13 8.57
N ALA A 541 12.79 15.88 9.63
CA ALA A 541 13.32 15.52 10.94
C ALA A 541 13.87 14.08 10.97
N ALA A 542 13.20 13.16 10.31
CA ALA A 542 13.61 11.75 10.26
C ALA A 542 14.96 11.56 9.53
N SER A 543 15.22 12.37 8.49
CA SER A 543 16.52 12.38 7.84
C SER A 543 17.64 12.86 8.77
N GLN A 544 17.38 13.83 9.64
CA GLN A 544 18.34 14.26 10.67
C GLN A 544 18.63 13.11 11.65
N VAL A 545 17.60 12.39 12.11
CA VAL A 545 17.75 11.23 13.01
C VAL A 545 18.59 10.13 12.36
N THR A 546 18.35 9.82 11.09
CA THR A 546 19.11 8.80 10.35
C THR A 546 20.57 9.20 10.22
N TYR A 547 20.83 10.47 9.84
CA TYR A 547 22.19 11.01 9.71
C TYR A 547 22.94 10.95 11.04
N LEU A 548 22.29 11.39 12.13
CA LEU A 548 22.87 11.36 13.48
C LEU A 548 23.22 9.94 13.90
N HIS A 549 22.29 8.99 13.73
CA HIS A 549 22.53 7.59 14.06
C HIS A 549 23.70 7.02 13.23
N ASP A 550 23.71 7.25 11.93
CA ASP A 550 24.76 6.75 11.03
C ASP A 550 26.14 7.29 11.36
N GLU A 551 26.26 8.61 11.55
CA GLU A 551 27.53 9.26 11.88
C GLU A 551 28.01 8.81 13.25
N ILE A 552 27.16 8.89 14.29
CA ILE A 552 27.57 8.60 15.66
C ILE A 552 28.02 7.15 15.80
N GLU A 553 27.28 6.19 15.25
CA GLU A 553 27.64 4.77 15.30
C GLU A 553 28.82 4.47 14.36
N GLY A 554 28.77 4.94 13.11
CA GLY A 554 29.73 4.55 12.07
C GLY A 554 31.08 5.27 12.16
N CYS A 555 31.08 6.56 12.48
CA CYS A 555 32.27 7.41 12.46
C CYS A 555 32.79 7.76 13.86
N TYR A 556 31.94 7.72 14.88
CA TYR A 556 32.30 8.11 16.25
C TYR A 556 32.17 7.00 17.29
N ALA A 557 31.96 5.75 16.86
CA ALA A 557 31.88 4.56 17.72
C ALA A 557 30.90 4.71 18.90
N GLY A 558 29.77 5.37 18.66
CA GLY A 558 28.73 5.64 19.66
C GLY A 558 28.96 6.91 20.49
N SER A 559 30.07 7.64 20.31
CA SER A 559 30.39 8.82 21.12
C SER A 559 29.69 10.10 20.64
N VAL A 560 28.52 10.39 21.23
CA VAL A 560 27.77 11.64 21.01
C VAL A 560 28.63 12.88 21.27
N ARG A 561 29.40 12.89 22.37
CA ARG A 561 30.24 14.03 22.77
C ARG A 561 31.32 14.30 21.72
N SER A 562 31.99 13.25 21.22
CA SER A 562 33.03 13.40 20.20
C SER A 562 32.44 13.95 18.89
N PHE A 563 31.26 13.47 18.49
CA PHE A 563 30.54 14.01 17.33
C PHE A 563 30.25 15.50 17.49
N VAL A 564 29.63 15.92 18.60
CA VAL A 564 29.26 17.32 18.84
C VAL A 564 30.49 18.23 18.90
N GLN A 565 31.55 17.82 19.60
CA GLN A 565 32.78 18.62 19.72
C GLN A 565 33.44 18.90 18.36
N LEU A 566 33.46 17.90 17.47
CA LEU A 566 34.10 17.99 16.16
C LEU A 566 33.22 18.65 15.10
N MET A 567 31.91 18.47 15.15
CA MET A 567 31.00 18.89 14.07
C MET A 567 30.38 20.27 14.28
N ALA A 568 30.16 20.73 15.51
CA ALA A 568 29.63 22.07 15.74
C ALA A 568 30.61 23.16 15.22
N ASP A 569 30.11 24.33 14.79
CA ASP A 569 30.92 25.47 14.32
C ASP A 569 30.91 26.66 15.29
N ARG A 570 30.03 26.63 16.30
CA ARG A 570 29.86 27.76 17.23
C ARG A 570 31.18 28.12 17.95
N PRO A 571 31.57 29.40 18.05
CA PRO A 571 32.75 29.80 18.80
C PRO A 571 32.56 29.42 20.27
N ALA A 572 33.44 28.56 20.79
CA ALA A 572 33.46 28.23 22.20
C ALA A 572 33.84 29.50 22.98
N ASN A 573 32.90 30.08 23.73
CA ASN A 573 33.19 31.12 24.72
C ASN A 573 33.89 30.51 25.95
N GLY A 574 34.95 29.73 25.73
CA GLY A 574 35.72 29.05 26.80
C GLY A 574 35.09 27.78 27.37
N ASP A 575 33.79 27.51 27.12
CA ASP A 575 33.10 26.28 27.57
C ASP A 575 33.10 25.17 26.51
N GLU A 576 32.96 23.91 26.95
CA GLU A 576 32.73 22.77 26.06
C GLU A 576 31.44 22.96 25.25
N ARG A 577 31.44 22.46 24.01
CA ARG A 577 30.25 22.51 23.16
C ARG A 577 29.25 21.44 23.60
N ASP A 578 28.10 21.88 24.08
CA ASP A 578 27.05 21.01 24.63
C ASP A 578 25.91 20.71 23.64
N GLY A 579 26.04 21.05 22.36
CA GLY A 579 25.04 20.71 21.35
C GLY A 579 25.40 21.10 19.91
N ILE A 580 24.57 20.63 18.98
CA ILE A 580 24.68 20.87 17.54
C ILE A 580 23.33 21.27 16.97
N SER A 581 23.29 22.28 16.09
CA SER A 581 22.09 22.72 15.38
C SER A 581 22.12 22.20 13.95
N ILE A 582 21.07 21.47 13.55
CA ILE A 582 20.97 20.89 12.20
C ILE A 582 19.71 21.43 11.53
N ALA A 583 19.91 22.02 10.36
CA ALA A 583 18.83 22.37 9.44
C ALA A 583 18.63 21.25 8.41
N ALA A 584 17.39 20.93 8.06
CA ALA A 584 17.06 20.03 6.97
C ALA A 584 16.07 20.72 6.02
N LEU A 585 16.48 20.89 4.76
CA LEU A 585 15.63 21.36 3.66
C LEU A 585 15.20 20.15 2.83
N ASP A 586 13.92 19.79 2.93
CA ASP A 586 13.33 18.69 2.20
C ASP A 586 12.55 19.20 0.97
N LEU A 587 13.00 18.82 -0.22
CA LEU A 587 12.34 19.17 -1.49
C LEU A 587 11.51 17.98 -1.99
N ALA A 588 10.34 17.79 -1.37
CA ALA A 588 9.42 16.71 -1.67
C ALA A 588 8.47 17.04 -2.84
N ALA A 589 7.63 16.08 -3.22
CA ALA A 589 6.74 16.22 -4.38
C ALA A 589 5.62 17.24 -4.12
N GLN A 590 4.98 17.22 -2.95
CA GLN A 590 3.84 18.09 -2.64
C GLN A 590 4.22 19.42 -2.00
N THR A 591 5.10 19.37 -1.01
CA THR A 591 5.51 20.51 -0.19
C THR A 591 6.99 20.44 0.08
N SER A 592 7.68 21.58 0.04
CA SER A 592 9.02 21.65 0.58
C SER A 592 8.96 22.04 2.05
N SER A 593 9.76 21.44 2.92
CA SER A 593 9.82 21.78 4.34
C SER A 593 11.23 22.18 4.76
N LEU A 594 11.32 23.07 5.74
CA LEU A 594 12.56 23.41 6.43
C LEU A 594 12.36 23.19 7.92
N THR A 595 13.21 22.36 8.50
CA THR A 595 13.21 22.07 9.93
C THR A 595 14.59 22.36 10.50
N VAL A 596 14.68 23.07 11.61
CA VAL A 596 15.90 23.29 12.38
C VAL A 596 15.72 22.72 13.78
N ILE A 597 16.57 21.77 14.15
CA ILE A 597 16.56 21.11 15.46
C ILE A 597 17.91 21.32 16.11
N GLU A 598 17.89 21.80 17.34
CA GLU A 598 19.07 21.87 18.20
C GLU A 598 19.13 20.59 19.03
N TYR A 599 20.21 19.84 18.91
CA TYR A 599 20.44 18.61 19.65
C TYR A 599 21.43 18.89 20.78
N GLY A 600 20.94 18.93 22.01
CA GLY A 600 21.77 19.06 23.21
C GLY A 600 22.37 17.70 23.61
N ALA A 601 23.64 17.68 24.00
CA ALA A 601 24.31 16.50 24.54
C ALA A 601 23.89 16.31 26.01
N GLY A 602 23.00 15.37 26.30
CA GLY A 602 22.53 15.08 27.65
C GLY A 602 23.29 13.93 28.31
N GLY A 603 24.30 14.24 29.13
CA GLY A 603 24.98 13.24 29.99
C GLY A 603 25.36 11.92 29.28
N GLU A 604 25.30 10.79 29.99
CA GLU A 604 25.55 9.45 29.41
C GLU A 604 24.38 8.91 28.55
N ARG A 605 23.28 9.66 28.37
CA ARG A 605 21.97 9.15 27.90
C ARG A 605 21.48 9.63 26.52
N GLY A 606 22.30 10.30 25.71
CA GLY A 606 21.96 10.58 24.31
C GLY A 606 21.71 12.04 23.96
N LEU A 607 21.25 12.29 22.73
CA LEU A 607 20.92 13.62 22.24
C LEU A 607 19.49 14.00 22.64
N HIS A 608 19.29 15.24 23.08
CA HIS A 608 17.97 15.81 23.37
C HIS A 608 17.57 16.80 22.27
N PRO A 609 16.52 16.52 21.48
CA PRO A 609 16.06 17.42 20.43
C PRO A 609 15.28 18.61 21.01
N ASN A 610 15.62 19.81 20.56
CA ASN A 610 14.88 21.03 20.77
C ASN A 610 14.49 21.62 19.41
N LEU A 611 13.19 21.66 19.11
CA LEU A 611 12.69 22.17 17.85
C LEU A 611 12.80 23.70 17.80
N ALA A 612 13.77 24.23 17.04
CA ALA A 612 13.96 25.66 16.88
C ALA A 612 13.06 26.24 15.79
N PHE A 613 12.93 25.55 14.66
CA PHE A 613 12.15 26.00 13.51
C PHE A 613 11.52 24.83 12.78
N ALA A 614 10.27 24.96 12.34
CA ALA A 614 9.63 24.08 11.38
C ALA A 614 8.65 24.87 10.55
N ASP A 615 8.76 24.80 9.23
CA ASP A 615 7.79 25.42 8.33
C ASP A 615 7.71 24.71 6.97
N ARG A 616 6.62 24.95 6.23
CA ARG A 616 6.33 24.36 4.91
C ARG A 616 6.12 25.42 3.84
N SER A 617 6.41 25.07 2.59
CA SER A 617 6.18 25.88 1.41
C SER A 617 5.38 25.11 0.35
N ASN A 618 4.54 25.84 -0.39
CA ASN A 618 3.83 25.33 -1.56
C ASN A 618 4.71 25.25 -2.81
N VAL A 619 5.93 25.81 -2.78
CA VAL A 619 6.94 25.59 -3.81
C VAL A 619 7.39 24.13 -3.72
N SER A 620 7.03 23.33 -4.70
CA SER A 620 7.16 21.88 -4.63
C SER A 620 7.57 21.24 -5.95
N GLY A 621 7.93 19.96 -5.89
CA GLY A 621 8.27 19.17 -7.07
C GLY A 621 7.13 19.06 -8.09
N ASP A 622 5.89 18.92 -7.63
CA ASP A 622 4.72 18.87 -8.53
C ASP A 622 4.48 20.23 -9.21
N GLY A 623 4.73 21.34 -8.51
CA GLY A 623 4.75 22.67 -9.12
C GLY A 623 5.84 22.80 -10.19
N LEU A 624 7.02 22.22 -9.95
CA LEU A 624 8.10 22.19 -10.96
C LEU A 624 7.68 21.36 -12.18
N VAL A 625 7.08 20.19 -11.98
CA VAL A 625 6.59 19.33 -13.07
C VAL A 625 5.53 20.08 -13.90
N ASP A 626 4.64 20.82 -13.26
CA ASP A 626 3.63 21.64 -13.92
C ASP A 626 4.26 22.78 -14.74
N ALA A 627 5.26 23.49 -14.18
CA ALA A 627 6.01 24.51 -14.89
C ALA A 627 6.72 23.94 -16.13
N VAL A 628 7.41 22.80 -15.98
CA VAL A 628 8.11 22.14 -17.09
C VAL A 628 7.13 21.64 -18.17
N MET A 629 5.99 21.09 -17.77
CA MET A 629 4.93 20.69 -18.68
C MET A 629 4.44 21.88 -19.52
N LYS A 630 4.13 23.01 -18.88
CA LYS A 630 3.58 24.21 -19.53
C LYS A 630 4.60 24.92 -20.42
N GLU A 631 5.85 25.00 -20.00
CA GLU A 631 6.89 25.74 -20.73
C GLU A 631 7.57 24.94 -21.84
N HIS A 632 7.67 23.61 -21.71
CA HIS A 632 8.49 22.78 -22.62
C HIS A 632 7.70 21.70 -23.35
N ILE A 633 6.71 21.06 -22.71
CA ILE A 633 5.98 19.92 -23.30
C ILE A 633 4.80 20.39 -24.16
N LEU A 634 3.88 21.19 -23.59
CA LEU A 634 2.70 21.67 -24.31
C LEU A 634 3.05 22.46 -25.58
N PRO A 635 4.04 23.38 -25.58
CA PRO A 635 4.40 24.11 -26.80
C PRO A 635 4.95 23.21 -27.91
N ALA A 636 5.65 22.13 -27.57
CA ALA A 636 6.19 21.19 -28.55
C ALA A 636 5.06 20.38 -29.23
N ILE A 637 4.05 19.96 -28.46
CA ILE A 637 2.87 19.28 -29.01
C ILE A 637 2.06 20.25 -29.87
N ALA A 638 1.86 21.50 -29.42
CA ALA A 638 1.14 22.53 -30.19
C ALA A 638 1.81 22.75 -31.56
N ALA A 639 3.13 22.93 -31.58
CA ALA A 639 3.89 23.11 -32.81
C ALA A 639 3.88 21.87 -33.72
N ALA A 640 3.68 20.66 -33.18
CA ALA A 640 3.50 19.44 -33.97
C ALA A 640 2.10 19.36 -34.60
N LEU A 641 1.06 19.75 -33.86
CA LEU A 641 -0.32 19.85 -34.36
C LEU A 641 -0.44 20.92 -35.46
N ASP A 642 0.15 22.10 -35.25
CA ASP A 642 0.15 23.19 -36.24
C ASP A 642 0.82 22.74 -37.55
N ARG A 643 1.96 22.04 -37.46
CA ARG A 643 2.64 21.46 -38.63
C ARG A 643 1.83 20.37 -39.32
N ALA A 644 0.99 19.65 -38.58
CA ALA A 644 0.08 18.66 -39.12
C ALA A 644 -1.18 19.28 -39.75
N GLY A 645 -1.38 20.61 -39.64
CA GLY A 645 -2.49 21.33 -40.25
C GLY A 645 -3.68 21.56 -39.33
N HIS A 646 -3.57 21.27 -38.02
CA HIS A 646 -4.66 21.51 -37.07
C HIS A 646 -4.96 23.03 -36.99
N PRO A 647 -6.23 23.48 -37.11
CA PRO A 647 -6.57 24.90 -37.22
C PRO A 647 -6.30 25.68 -35.92
N ASP A 648 -6.46 25.03 -34.76
CA ASP A 648 -6.17 25.63 -33.45
C ASP A 648 -5.60 24.61 -32.45
N GLY A 649 -4.38 24.12 -32.71
CA GLY A 649 -3.74 23.07 -31.90
C GLY A 649 -3.42 23.54 -30.47
N LYS A 650 -3.12 24.83 -30.33
CA LYS A 650 -2.84 25.44 -29.03
C LYS A 650 -4.08 25.50 -28.15
N ASP A 651 -5.23 25.95 -28.65
CA ASP A 651 -6.45 26.00 -27.85
C ASP A 651 -6.93 24.60 -27.47
N LEU A 652 -6.81 23.62 -28.37
CA LEU A 652 -7.08 22.21 -28.04
C LEU A 652 -6.27 21.75 -26.82
N LEU A 653 -4.97 22.00 -26.79
CA LEU A 653 -4.10 21.59 -25.70
C LEU A 653 -4.35 22.38 -24.40
N VAL A 654 -4.69 23.66 -24.49
CA VAL A 654 -5.11 24.45 -23.32
C VAL A 654 -6.37 23.84 -22.70
N ARG A 655 -7.35 23.48 -23.53
CA ARG A 655 -8.59 22.83 -23.09
C ARG A 655 -8.36 21.44 -22.49
N LEU A 656 -7.46 20.63 -23.07
CA LEU A 656 -7.09 19.31 -22.56
C LEU A 656 -6.23 19.38 -21.29
N GLY A 657 -5.40 20.42 -21.15
CA GLY A 657 -4.54 20.65 -19.99
C GLY A 657 -5.26 21.28 -18.80
N ASP A 658 -6.36 21.98 -19.02
CA ASP A 658 -7.20 22.58 -17.98
C ASP A 658 -8.70 22.46 -18.33
N PRO A 659 -9.33 21.30 -18.00
CA PRO A 659 -10.74 21.04 -18.29
C PRO A 659 -11.70 22.03 -17.59
N SER A 660 -11.24 22.73 -16.55
CA SER A 660 -12.06 23.62 -15.73
C SER A 660 -12.25 25.02 -16.32
N ARG A 661 -11.44 25.41 -17.30
CA ARG A 661 -11.36 26.79 -17.81
C ARG A 661 -12.40 27.16 -18.88
N ASN A 662 -13.14 26.21 -19.46
CA ASN A 662 -14.10 26.53 -20.54
C ASN A 662 -15.28 25.53 -20.66
N PRO A 663 -16.42 25.75 -19.99
CA PRO A 663 -17.57 24.84 -20.00
C PRO A 663 -18.45 24.91 -21.26
N SER A 664 -18.19 25.86 -22.17
CA SER A 664 -19.06 26.18 -23.32
C SER A 664 -18.81 25.35 -24.60
N VAL A 665 -17.76 24.53 -24.63
CA VAL A 665 -17.46 23.59 -25.73
C VAL A 665 -17.22 22.21 -25.12
N HIS A 666 -17.93 21.19 -25.63
CA HIS A 666 -17.83 19.82 -25.11
C HIS A 666 -16.43 19.24 -25.38
N VAL A 667 -15.56 19.29 -24.36
CA VAL A 667 -14.32 18.50 -24.30
C VAL A 667 -14.64 17.24 -23.52
N ASP A 668 -14.23 16.10 -24.07
CA ASP A 668 -14.26 14.82 -23.36
C ASP A 668 -13.37 14.92 -22.11
N THR A 669 -14.01 15.12 -20.95
CA THR A 669 -13.35 15.33 -19.65
C THR A 669 -12.56 14.10 -19.21
N HIS A 670 -13.05 12.90 -19.55
CA HIS A 670 -12.36 11.64 -19.26
C HIS A 670 -11.08 11.51 -20.09
N PHE A 671 -11.14 11.83 -21.39
CA PHE A 671 -9.94 11.89 -22.23
C PHE A 671 -8.94 12.92 -21.72
N ALA A 672 -9.37 14.14 -21.40
CA ALA A 672 -8.49 15.20 -20.90
C ALA A 672 -7.79 14.79 -19.60
N ALA A 673 -8.52 14.20 -18.64
CA ALA A 673 -7.95 13.70 -17.39
C ALA A 673 -6.91 12.59 -17.63
N ARG A 674 -7.21 11.63 -18.51
CA ARG A 674 -6.27 10.55 -18.89
C ARG A 674 -5.04 11.11 -19.62
N PHE A 675 -5.22 12.07 -20.52
CA PHE A 675 -4.14 12.71 -21.28
C PHE A 675 -3.16 13.47 -20.37
N LEU A 676 -3.68 14.29 -19.46
CA LEU A 676 -2.86 15.00 -18.47
C LEU A 676 -2.04 14.02 -17.62
N ARG A 677 -2.68 12.98 -17.09
CA ARG A 677 -2.06 12.05 -16.12
C ARG A 677 -1.13 11.01 -16.73
N ARG A 678 -1.40 10.55 -17.96
CA ARG A 678 -0.63 9.48 -18.61
C ARG A 678 0.35 9.95 -19.66
N VAL A 679 0.21 11.19 -20.15
CA VAL A 679 1.09 11.75 -21.18
C VAL A 679 1.82 12.98 -20.66
N LEU A 680 1.10 14.05 -20.33
CA LEU A 680 1.73 15.35 -20.08
C LEU A 680 2.61 15.37 -18.83
N LEU A 681 2.10 14.92 -17.68
CA LEU A 681 2.87 14.87 -16.43
C LEU A 681 4.03 13.87 -16.49
N PRO A 682 3.86 12.63 -17.00
CA PRO A 682 4.99 11.72 -17.20
C PRO A 682 6.04 12.27 -18.16
N ALA A 683 5.65 12.96 -19.24
CA ALA A 683 6.61 13.57 -20.17
C ALA A 683 7.47 14.65 -19.49
N ALA A 684 6.85 15.52 -18.69
CA ALA A 684 7.57 16.55 -17.94
C ALA A 684 8.51 15.95 -16.89
N ARG A 685 8.05 14.93 -16.15
CA ARG A 685 8.90 14.16 -15.21
C ARG A 685 10.07 13.50 -15.93
N GLY A 686 9.82 12.83 -17.05
CA GLY A 686 10.85 12.21 -17.88
C GLY A 686 11.89 13.22 -18.37
N LEU A 687 11.48 14.45 -18.71
CA LEU A 687 12.39 15.50 -19.13
C LEU A 687 13.30 15.99 -17.99
N ILE A 688 12.75 16.18 -16.79
CA ILE A 688 13.51 16.52 -15.58
C ILE A 688 14.52 15.41 -15.25
N GLU A 689 14.08 14.14 -15.29
CA GLU A 689 14.93 12.98 -15.02
C GLU A 689 16.07 12.83 -16.03
N LEU A 690 15.79 12.99 -17.33
CA LEU A 690 16.83 13.00 -18.36
C LEU A 690 17.85 14.13 -18.15
N HIS A 691 17.41 15.32 -17.73
CA HIS A 691 18.31 16.43 -17.41
C HIS A 691 19.17 16.13 -16.17
N ARG A 692 18.60 15.47 -15.16
CA ARG A 692 19.29 15.06 -13.93
C ARG A 692 20.37 14.00 -14.19
N LEU A 693 20.04 12.95 -14.94
CA LEU A 693 20.90 11.78 -15.12
C LEU A 693 22.05 11.97 -16.12
N ARG A 694 21.93 12.94 -17.04
CA ARG A 694 22.87 13.11 -18.14
C ARG A 694 23.77 14.34 -17.94
N PRO A 695 25.10 14.20 -18.02
CA PRO A 695 26.03 15.33 -18.00
C PRO A 695 25.77 16.34 -19.14
N ALA A 696 26.25 17.58 -18.99
CA ALA A 696 26.08 18.63 -20.01
C ALA A 696 26.70 18.26 -21.37
N HIS A 697 27.80 17.50 -21.37
CA HIS A 697 28.51 17.09 -22.57
C HIS A 697 27.84 15.95 -23.35
N ASP A 698 26.88 15.23 -22.75
CA ASP A 698 26.09 14.19 -23.43
C ASP A 698 25.15 14.78 -24.48
N PHE A 699 24.93 16.09 -24.48
CA PHE A 699 23.97 16.77 -25.35
C PHE A 699 24.67 17.62 -26.41
N SER A 700 24.48 17.25 -27.68
CA SER A 700 24.98 18.04 -28.81
C SER A 700 24.41 19.47 -28.77
N ALA A 701 25.29 20.47 -28.78
CA ALA A 701 24.93 21.89 -28.71
C ALA A 701 24.07 22.30 -27.48
N GLY A 702 24.09 21.52 -26.39
CA GLY A 702 23.33 21.83 -25.18
C GLY A 702 21.81 21.70 -25.34
N VAL A 703 21.35 20.89 -26.30
CA VAL A 703 19.94 20.63 -26.57
C VAL A 703 19.59 19.19 -26.24
N ILE A 704 18.57 18.99 -25.41
CA ILE A 704 17.93 17.70 -25.19
C ILE A 704 17.03 17.43 -26.39
N ARG A 705 17.34 16.40 -27.18
CA ARG A 705 16.54 15.95 -28.32
C ARG A 705 16.01 14.55 -28.03
N THR A 706 14.69 14.41 -28.00
CA THR A 706 14.04 13.12 -27.75
C THR A 706 12.63 13.13 -28.35
N ARG A 707 11.94 11.99 -28.27
CA ARG A 707 10.53 11.87 -28.67
C ARG A 707 9.64 11.88 -27.44
N LEU A 708 8.43 12.41 -27.58
CA LEU A 708 7.42 12.42 -26.51
C LEU A 708 7.13 11.01 -26.00
N GLY A 709 6.97 10.03 -26.90
CA GLY A 709 6.74 8.64 -26.50
C GLY A 709 7.85 8.08 -25.61
N ALA A 710 9.11 8.37 -25.91
CA ALA A 710 10.25 7.93 -25.12
C ALA A 710 10.29 8.58 -23.72
N LEU A 711 9.92 9.85 -23.60
CA LEU A 711 9.81 10.52 -22.29
C LEU A 711 8.73 9.90 -21.42
N VAL A 712 7.56 9.65 -22.01
CA VAL A 712 6.41 9.07 -21.30
C VAL A 712 6.74 7.66 -20.82
N GLU A 713 7.27 6.82 -21.71
CA GLU A 713 7.65 5.43 -21.37
C GLU A 713 8.78 5.39 -20.33
N HIS A 714 9.76 6.30 -20.43
CA HIS A 714 10.84 6.41 -19.43
C HIS A 714 10.31 6.73 -18.02
N ALA A 715 9.25 7.53 -17.93
CA ALA A 715 8.58 7.86 -16.67
C ALA A 715 7.45 6.88 -16.28
N GLY A 716 7.34 5.73 -16.97
CA GLY A 716 6.37 4.67 -16.66
C GLY A 716 4.95 4.88 -17.19
N GLY A 717 4.70 5.89 -18.03
CA GLY A 717 3.41 6.13 -18.67
C GLY A 717 3.18 5.27 -19.92
N ARG A 718 1.91 5.07 -20.32
CA ARG A 718 1.54 4.41 -21.58
C ARG A 718 0.85 5.39 -22.54
N ILE A 719 1.55 5.73 -23.62
CA ILE A 719 1.07 6.72 -24.60
C ILE A 719 0.23 6.10 -25.73
N LYS A 720 0.50 4.85 -26.16
CA LYS A 720 -0.10 4.25 -27.36
C LYS A 720 -1.64 4.25 -27.42
N PRO A 721 -2.37 3.93 -26.33
CA PRO A 721 -3.84 3.97 -26.37
C PRO A 721 -4.37 5.38 -26.60
N LEU A 722 -3.74 6.38 -25.96
CA LEU A 722 -4.12 7.79 -26.08
C LEU A 722 -3.66 8.42 -27.39
N ASP A 723 -2.57 7.93 -27.98
CA ASP A 723 -2.11 8.33 -29.31
C ASP A 723 -3.21 8.06 -30.35
N ARG A 724 -3.69 6.80 -30.41
CA ARG A 724 -4.80 6.41 -31.30
C ARG A 724 -6.09 7.17 -31.04
N GLU A 725 -6.41 7.39 -29.76
CA GLU A 725 -7.63 8.11 -29.40
C GLU A 725 -7.56 9.59 -29.81
N LEU A 726 -6.39 10.24 -29.63
CA LEU A 726 -6.16 11.61 -30.08
C LEU A 726 -6.18 11.69 -31.62
N GLU A 727 -5.50 10.76 -32.31
CA GLU A 727 -5.52 10.65 -33.78
C GLU A 727 -6.96 10.57 -34.30
N ASN A 728 -7.80 9.70 -33.71
CA ASN A 728 -9.20 9.58 -34.11
C ASN A 728 -9.99 10.87 -33.87
N LYS A 729 -9.74 11.57 -32.76
CA LYS A 729 -10.41 12.84 -32.43
C LYS A 729 -9.98 14.00 -33.32
N THR A 730 -8.74 13.98 -33.86
CA THR A 730 -8.19 15.05 -34.70
C THR A 730 -8.12 14.69 -36.20
N ALA A 731 -8.51 13.48 -36.60
CA ALA A 731 -8.38 12.96 -37.97
C ALA A 731 -9.07 13.83 -39.04
N ALA A 732 -10.15 14.54 -38.69
CA ALA A 732 -10.85 15.43 -39.62
C ALA A 732 -10.11 16.77 -39.84
N GLU A 733 -9.20 17.13 -38.94
CA GLU A 733 -8.54 18.44 -38.88
C GLU A 733 -7.03 18.36 -39.11
N CYS A 734 -6.42 17.18 -38.99
CA CYS A 734 -5.00 16.93 -39.14
C CYS A 734 -4.67 16.09 -40.38
N SER A 735 -3.44 16.21 -40.88
CA SER A 735 -2.85 15.27 -41.82
C SER A 735 -2.87 13.84 -41.25
N PRO A 736 -3.11 12.79 -42.07
CA PRO A 736 -3.11 11.38 -41.65
C PRO A 736 -1.79 10.87 -41.03
N SER A 737 -0.74 11.69 -41.04
CA SER A 737 0.60 11.36 -40.58
C SER A 737 0.94 11.84 -39.16
N PHE A 738 0.04 12.55 -38.47
CA PHE A 738 0.29 13.00 -37.11
C PHE A 738 0.29 11.82 -36.14
N ARG A 739 1.37 11.67 -35.36
CA ARG A 739 1.49 10.68 -34.27
C ARG A 739 2.03 11.36 -33.02
N LEU A 740 1.29 11.28 -31.93
CA LEU A 740 1.67 11.85 -30.63
C LEU A 740 2.98 11.22 -30.13
N THR A 741 3.17 9.92 -30.37
CA THR A 741 4.40 9.18 -30.01
C THR A 741 5.66 9.72 -30.68
N GLU A 742 5.53 10.32 -31.87
CA GLU A 742 6.64 10.79 -32.70
C GLU A 742 6.91 12.29 -32.56
N VAL A 743 6.19 12.99 -31.69
CA VAL A 743 6.41 14.42 -31.42
C VAL A 743 7.83 14.65 -30.91
N ASP A 744 8.60 15.45 -31.66
CA ASP A 744 9.96 15.85 -31.28
C ASP A 744 9.94 16.84 -30.10
N ILE A 745 10.66 16.49 -29.04
CA ILE A 745 10.91 17.35 -27.88
C ILE A 745 12.34 17.86 -27.97
N ASN A 746 12.47 19.14 -28.30
CA ASN A 746 13.75 19.82 -28.53
C ASN A 746 13.91 20.97 -27.53
N VAL A 747 14.55 20.71 -26.39
CA VAL A 747 14.65 21.67 -25.28
C VAL A 747 16.09 22.07 -25.05
N ARG A 748 16.38 23.38 -25.05
CA ARG A 748 17.70 23.89 -24.64
C ARG A 748 17.88 23.66 -23.15
N ARG A 749 18.99 23.04 -22.73
CA ARG A 749 19.28 22.81 -21.30
C ARG A 749 19.26 24.10 -20.49
N SER A 750 19.80 25.19 -21.03
CA SER A 750 19.77 26.49 -20.36
C SER A 750 18.37 27.07 -20.16
N ALA A 751 17.39 26.71 -21.00
CA ALA A 751 16.01 27.09 -20.80
C ALA A 751 15.38 26.26 -19.67
N LEU A 752 15.59 24.94 -19.67
CA LEU A 752 15.12 24.04 -18.61
C LEU A 752 15.74 24.39 -17.24
N SER A 753 17.05 24.66 -17.18
CA SER A 753 17.74 25.11 -15.98
C SER A 753 17.19 26.44 -15.46
N ARG A 754 16.75 27.35 -16.34
CA ARG A 754 16.11 28.60 -15.92
C ARG A 754 14.74 28.34 -15.29
N THR A 755 13.94 27.44 -15.87
CA THR A 755 12.66 27.02 -15.29
C THR A 755 12.85 26.39 -13.92
N ILE A 756 13.81 25.46 -13.77
CA ILE A 756 14.12 24.80 -12.49
C ILE A 756 14.63 25.81 -11.46
N GLY A 757 15.64 26.61 -11.83
CA GLY A 757 16.24 27.60 -10.94
C GLY A 757 15.22 28.64 -10.47
N GLY A 758 14.47 29.24 -11.40
CA GLY A 758 13.47 30.25 -11.08
C GLY A 758 12.30 29.70 -10.24
N HIS A 759 11.97 28.41 -10.35
CA HIS A 759 10.94 27.79 -9.50
C HIS A 759 11.35 27.73 -8.02
N TYR A 760 12.62 27.45 -7.72
CA TYR A 760 13.11 27.27 -6.36
C TYR A 760 13.89 28.47 -5.78
N GLU A 761 14.22 29.47 -6.59
CA GLU A 761 15.05 30.64 -6.22
C GLU A 761 14.58 31.29 -4.90
N LEU A 762 13.33 31.74 -4.85
CA LEU A 762 12.78 32.42 -3.67
C LEU A 762 12.70 31.51 -2.43
N LEU A 763 12.45 30.20 -2.62
CA LEU A 763 12.43 29.25 -1.50
C LEU A 763 13.84 29.12 -0.91
N ILE A 764 14.86 28.97 -1.76
CA ILE A 764 16.24 28.77 -1.33
C ILE A 764 16.81 30.04 -0.70
N GLU A 765 16.49 31.22 -1.24
CA GLU A 765 16.85 32.52 -0.63
C GLU A 765 16.34 32.59 0.82
N ARG A 766 15.04 32.35 1.03
CA ARG A 766 14.41 32.41 2.37
C ARG A 766 14.89 31.30 3.30
N ALA A 767 15.02 30.07 2.81
CA ALA A 767 15.58 28.99 3.60
C ALA A 767 17.00 29.33 4.05
N SER A 768 17.79 29.98 3.19
CA SER A 768 19.15 30.39 3.52
C SER A 768 19.21 31.48 4.58
N GLU A 769 18.26 32.43 4.57
CA GLU A 769 18.10 33.40 5.65
C GLU A 769 17.82 32.73 7.00
N VAL A 770 16.90 31.76 7.03
CA VAL A 770 16.55 31.02 8.26
C VAL A 770 17.75 30.20 8.77
N VAL A 771 18.46 29.51 7.89
CA VAL A 771 19.66 28.71 8.24
C VAL A 771 20.76 29.59 8.83
N ARG A 772 20.99 30.78 8.27
CA ARG A 772 21.95 31.75 8.83
C ARG A 772 21.48 32.29 10.17
N ALA A 773 20.20 32.64 10.29
CA ALA A 773 19.63 33.20 11.51
C ALA A 773 19.63 32.21 12.68
N SER A 774 19.41 30.92 12.40
CA SER A 774 19.45 29.85 13.40
C SER A 774 20.87 29.42 13.76
N GLN A 775 21.89 29.93 13.07
CA GLN A 775 23.28 29.53 13.23
C GLN A 775 23.42 27.99 13.19
N ALA A 776 22.79 27.37 12.20
CA ALA A 776 22.89 25.93 12.01
C ALA A 776 24.36 25.54 11.74
N ASP A 777 24.78 24.41 12.31
CA ASP A 777 26.12 23.84 12.12
C ASP A 777 26.17 22.95 10.87
N LEU A 778 25.04 22.38 10.47
CA LEU A 778 24.89 21.54 9.28
C LEU A 778 23.58 21.86 8.56
N LEU A 779 23.60 21.74 7.23
CA LEU A 779 22.40 21.77 6.38
C LEU A 779 22.28 20.43 5.64
N LEU A 780 21.28 19.63 5.99
CA LEU A 780 20.90 18.44 5.25
C LEU A 780 19.97 18.83 4.10
N LEU A 781 20.26 18.33 2.91
CA LEU A 781 19.43 18.50 1.73
C LEU A 781 18.81 17.15 1.34
N THR A 782 17.48 17.04 1.44
CA THR A 782 16.72 15.79 1.33
C THR A 782 15.62 15.89 0.28
N GLY A 783 15.03 14.75 -0.07
CA GLY A 783 13.91 14.68 -1.01
C GLY A 783 14.34 14.39 -2.45
N ARG A 784 13.35 14.14 -3.32
CA ARG A 784 13.58 13.69 -4.71
C ARG A 784 14.25 14.77 -5.56
N PHE A 785 13.90 16.02 -5.34
CA PHE A 785 14.33 17.16 -6.16
C PHE A 785 15.60 17.84 -5.63
N ALA A 786 16.11 17.43 -4.47
CA ALA A 786 17.34 17.95 -3.86
C ALA A 786 18.59 17.86 -4.75
N ASN A 787 18.68 16.83 -5.59
CA ASN A 787 19.89 16.55 -6.38
C ASN A 787 19.89 17.22 -7.76
N LEU A 788 18.95 18.14 -8.02
CA LEU A 788 19.02 18.98 -9.21
C LEU A 788 20.21 19.94 -9.07
N GLY A 789 21.06 20.01 -10.09
CA GLY A 789 22.28 20.83 -10.05
C GLY A 789 22.00 22.31 -9.77
N GLU A 790 20.85 22.80 -10.24
CA GLU A 790 20.36 24.15 -10.00
C GLU A 790 20.15 24.46 -8.52
N ILE A 791 19.66 23.50 -7.71
CA ILE A 791 19.47 23.68 -6.26
C ILE A 791 20.81 23.92 -5.58
N ARG A 792 21.82 23.13 -5.95
CA ARG A 792 23.18 23.30 -5.42
C ARG A 792 23.79 24.63 -5.85
N SER A 793 23.58 25.05 -7.10
CA SER A 793 24.03 26.36 -7.58
C SER A 793 23.39 27.51 -6.80
N LEU A 794 22.09 27.44 -6.52
CA LEU A 794 21.37 28.44 -5.72
C LEU A 794 21.89 28.47 -4.28
N LEU A 795 22.08 27.31 -3.63
CA LEU A 795 22.65 27.26 -2.28
C LEU A 795 24.09 27.81 -2.22
N HIS A 796 24.93 27.55 -3.23
CA HIS A 796 26.27 28.15 -3.29
C HIS A 796 26.27 29.65 -3.55
N ALA A 797 25.25 30.17 -4.26
CA ALA A 797 25.09 31.60 -4.48
C ALA A 797 24.61 32.30 -3.21
N GLU A 798 23.64 31.70 -2.51
CA GLU A 798 23.07 32.24 -1.28
C GLU A 798 24.00 32.09 -0.07
N LEU A 799 24.88 31.09 -0.05
CA LEU A 799 25.77 30.77 1.09
C LEU A 799 25.02 30.74 2.43
N PRO A 800 24.05 29.81 2.62
CA PRO A 800 23.39 29.62 3.91
C PRO A 800 24.37 29.20 5.01
N ILE A 801 25.35 28.38 4.62
CA ILE A 801 26.41 27.85 5.47
C ILE A 801 27.63 27.56 4.58
N ALA A 802 28.79 27.29 5.18
CA ALA A 802 29.98 26.88 4.44
C ALA A 802 29.68 25.65 3.55
N PRO A 803 30.10 25.63 2.26
CA PRO A 803 29.76 24.59 1.29
C PRO A 803 30.01 23.14 1.72
N HIS A 804 31.01 22.89 2.57
CA HIS A 804 31.36 21.55 3.06
C HIS A 804 30.44 21.06 4.20
N ARG A 805 29.62 21.94 4.77
CA ARG A 805 28.61 21.64 5.81
C ARG A 805 27.20 21.42 5.21
N ILE A 806 27.08 21.50 3.88
CA ILE A 806 25.86 21.14 3.15
C ILE A 806 25.96 19.66 2.77
N ILE A 807 25.19 18.81 3.44
CA ILE A 807 25.21 17.37 3.25
C ILE A 807 24.02 16.96 2.38
N SER A 808 24.30 16.42 1.20
CA SER A 808 23.28 15.81 0.36
C SER A 808 23.00 14.40 0.87
N SER A 809 21.75 14.17 1.27
CA SER A 809 21.30 12.91 1.83
C SER A 809 21.49 11.74 0.85
N GLN A 810 21.20 11.98 -0.44
CA GLN A 810 21.44 11.03 -1.53
C GLN A 810 22.91 10.63 -1.68
N GLN A 811 23.84 11.58 -1.54
CA GLN A 811 25.26 11.31 -1.69
C GLN A 811 25.79 10.56 -0.48
N HIS A 812 25.44 11.04 0.72
CA HIS A 812 25.89 10.45 1.97
C HIS A 812 25.45 8.98 2.10
N TRP A 813 24.17 8.69 1.91
CA TRP A 813 23.67 7.33 2.08
C TRP A 813 23.85 6.44 0.85
N GLY A 814 23.97 7.00 -0.37
CA GLY A 814 24.27 6.19 -1.56
C GLY A 814 25.59 5.43 -1.42
N ASP A 815 26.60 6.05 -0.80
CA ASP A 815 27.91 5.42 -0.54
C ASP A 815 27.82 4.36 0.59
N LEU A 816 26.98 4.58 1.61
CA LEU A 816 26.73 3.64 2.72
C LEU A 816 25.90 2.42 2.27
N ASP A 817 24.90 2.61 1.42
CA ASP A 817 24.01 1.55 0.92
C ASP A 817 24.76 0.55 0.00
N ALA A 818 25.73 1.04 -0.77
CA ALA A 818 26.64 0.20 -1.55
C ALA A 818 27.47 -0.75 -0.64
N GLN A 819 27.76 -0.33 0.59
CA GLN A 819 28.46 -1.15 1.60
C GLN A 819 27.50 -2.04 2.41
N ARG A 820 26.25 -1.60 2.63
CA ARG A 820 25.22 -2.25 3.47
C ARG A 820 24.29 -3.24 2.73
N SER A 821 24.56 -3.53 1.46
CA SER A 821 23.77 -4.42 0.59
C SER A 821 23.57 -5.88 1.09
N GLN A 822 24.18 -6.27 2.21
CA GLN A 822 23.98 -7.58 2.84
C GLN A 822 22.71 -7.69 3.71
N ALA A 823 22.04 -6.58 4.07
CA ALA A 823 20.89 -6.58 4.98
C ALA A 823 19.49 -6.54 4.31
N GLY A 824 19.41 -6.59 2.97
CA GLY A 824 18.13 -6.58 2.25
C GLY A 824 17.38 -5.23 2.22
N LEU A 825 18.02 -4.15 2.69
CA LEU A 825 17.53 -2.77 2.65
C LEU A 825 18.13 -1.95 1.50
N ALA A 826 19.01 -2.54 0.68
CA ALA A 826 19.67 -1.83 -0.42
C ALA A 826 18.75 -1.74 -1.64
N ASP A 827 18.25 -0.52 -1.86
CA ASP A 827 17.99 0.10 -3.15
C ASP A 827 17.79 1.60 -2.83
N ALA A 828 18.60 2.44 -3.46
CA ALA A 828 18.91 3.81 -3.07
C ALA A 828 17.79 4.82 -3.38
N GLU A 829 16.72 4.80 -2.59
CA GLU A 829 15.77 5.92 -2.55
C GLU A 829 15.85 6.68 -1.21
N PRO A 830 16.09 8.01 -1.21
CA PRO A 830 16.22 8.84 0.00
C PRO A 830 15.04 8.75 0.98
N ARG A 831 13.85 8.40 0.49
CA ARG A 831 12.66 8.24 1.33
C ARG A 831 12.76 7.02 2.24
N TYR A 832 13.49 5.98 1.85
CA TYR A 832 13.71 4.86 2.75
C TYR A 832 14.58 5.25 3.93
N HIS A 833 15.52 6.20 3.77
CA HIS A 833 16.26 6.76 4.91
C HIS A 833 15.36 7.57 5.83
N ALA A 834 14.42 8.36 5.27
CA ALA A 834 13.42 9.05 6.07
C ALA A 834 12.55 8.10 6.91
N VAL A 835 11.95 7.05 6.33
CA VAL A 835 11.11 6.13 7.11
C VAL A 835 11.91 5.33 8.15
N VAL A 836 13.18 5.05 7.85
CA VAL A 836 14.13 4.46 8.80
C VAL A 836 14.36 5.38 9.99
N GLY A 837 14.61 6.67 9.76
CA GLY A 837 14.77 7.64 10.83
C GLY A 837 13.53 7.78 11.71
N ALA A 838 12.34 7.72 11.09
CA ALA A 838 11.06 7.73 11.80
C ALA A 838 10.89 6.48 12.67
N ALA A 839 11.37 5.32 12.21
CA ALA A 839 11.42 4.08 12.98
C ALA A 839 12.43 4.13 14.15
N LEU A 840 13.62 4.70 13.93
CA LEU A 840 14.63 4.87 14.97
C LEU A 840 14.13 5.84 16.06
N ALA A 841 13.52 6.96 15.66
CA ALA A 841 13.00 7.97 16.58
C ALA A 841 11.85 7.47 17.47
N THR A 842 11.16 6.41 17.07
CA THR A 842 10.03 5.79 17.79
C THR A 842 10.41 4.51 18.55
N SER A 843 11.68 4.09 18.41
CA SER A 843 12.26 2.99 19.16
C SER A 843 12.63 3.44 20.58
N ASN A 844 12.60 2.50 21.55
CA ASN A 844 12.95 2.80 22.94
C ASN A 844 14.40 3.31 23.05
N ALA A 845 14.64 4.27 23.94
CA ALA A 845 15.97 4.84 24.19
C ALA A 845 17.04 3.78 24.54
N GLY A 846 16.65 2.64 25.11
CA GLY A 846 17.58 1.52 25.40
C GLY A 846 18.04 0.72 24.18
N ALA A 847 17.31 0.75 23.06
CA ALA A 847 17.65 -0.02 21.85
C ALA A 847 18.47 0.77 20.83
N CYS A 848 18.21 2.08 20.71
CA CYS A 848 18.91 2.98 19.78
C CYS A 848 19.67 4.11 20.49
N GLY A 849 19.96 3.94 21.79
CA GLY A 849 20.90 4.72 22.63
C GLY A 849 20.66 6.22 22.69
N HIS A 850 20.93 6.90 21.58
CA HIS A 850 21.11 8.34 21.47
C HIS A 850 20.05 9.08 20.65
N VAL A 851 19.22 8.35 19.89
CA VAL A 851 18.15 8.92 19.03
C VAL A 851 16.75 8.37 19.29
N GLY A 852 16.60 7.43 20.23
CA GLY A 852 15.31 6.84 20.58
C GLY A 852 14.38 7.83 21.29
N ALA A 853 13.07 7.61 21.19
CA ALA A 853 11.99 8.45 21.75
C ALA A 853 11.93 9.93 21.28
N MET A 854 12.81 10.36 20.38
CA MET A 854 12.81 11.73 19.84
C MET A 854 11.52 12.11 19.11
N ALA A 855 10.79 11.13 18.55
CA ALA A 855 9.58 11.41 17.79
C ALA A 855 8.50 12.09 18.65
N ASP A 856 8.24 11.56 19.84
CA ASP A 856 7.22 12.11 20.74
C ASP A 856 7.61 13.51 21.24
N GLU A 857 8.90 13.71 21.59
CA GLU A 857 9.42 15.02 22.04
C GLU A 857 9.23 16.10 20.96
N LEU A 858 9.61 15.80 19.71
CA LEU A 858 9.46 16.73 18.58
C LEU A 858 8.00 16.98 18.20
N LEU A 859 7.16 15.94 18.22
CA LEU A 859 5.73 16.07 17.93
C LEU A 859 5.01 16.90 18.99
N ILE A 860 5.37 16.78 20.27
CA ILE A 860 4.84 17.61 21.36
C ILE A 860 5.35 19.05 21.23
N ALA A 861 6.66 19.24 21.03
CA ALA A 861 7.26 20.57 20.89
C ALA A 861 6.66 21.36 19.71
N SER A 862 6.31 20.68 18.63
CA SER A 862 5.70 21.32 17.46
C SER A 862 4.24 21.77 17.68
N LEU A 863 3.54 21.33 18.72
CA LEU A 863 2.19 21.81 19.04
C LEU A 863 2.17 23.28 19.50
N SER A 864 3.28 23.77 20.06
CA SER A 864 3.44 25.16 20.49
C SER A 864 4.14 26.04 19.44
N HIS A 865 4.59 25.46 18.33
CA HIS A 865 5.29 26.15 17.25
C HIS A 865 4.32 26.90 16.33
N ARG A 866 4.71 28.10 15.86
CA ARG A 866 3.94 28.89 14.89
C ARG A 866 4.65 28.88 13.55
N SER A 867 3.93 28.57 12.47
CA SER A 867 4.44 28.75 11.11
C SER A 867 4.67 30.25 10.84
N TYR A 868 5.83 30.58 10.25
CA TYR A 868 6.25 31.94 9.94
C TYR A 868 6.15 32.29 8.45
N GLY A 869 5.80 31.32 7.60
CA GLY A 869 5.57 31.48 6.17
C GLY A 869 6.85 31.54 5.34
N LEU A 870 7.49 30.40 5.08
CA LEU A 870 8.54 30.23 4.04
C LEU A 870 8.07 30.73 2.66
N ALA A 871 6.77 30.68 2.40
CA ALA A 871 6.11 31.30 1.26
C ALA A 871 5.01 32.26 1.71
N GLY A 872 5.30 33.58 1.70
CA GLY A 872 4.30 34.61 1.91
C GLY A 872 3.07 34.40 1.02
N VAL A 873 1.93 34.10 1.62
CA VAL A 873 0.63 34.33 1.01
C VAL A 873 0.51 35.84 0.84
N GLY A 874 0.24 36.29 -0.38
CA GLY A 874 0.31 37.69 -0.77
C GLY A 874 -0.45 38.63 0.17
N GLY A 875 0.21 39.74 0.52
CA GLY A 875 -0.43 40.90 1.18
C GLY A 875 -0.21 40.99 2.68
N GLY A 876 1.04 41.11 3.15
CA GLY A 876 1.35 41.45 4.54
C GLY A 876 2.80 41.89 4.68
N SER A 877 3.02 43.04 5.32
CA SER A 877 4.31 43.75 5.36
C SER A 877 5.50 42.91 5.85
N GLN A 878 6.68 43.13 5.24
CA GLN A 878 8.03 42.68 5.62
C GLN A 878 8.50 43.00 7.07
N ARG A 879 7.60 43.27 8.03
CA ARG A 879 7.96 43.76 9.38
C ARG A 879 7.96 42.70 10.50
N GLU A 880 7.51 41.47 10.26
CA GLU A 880 7.30 40.50 11.36
C GLU A 880 8.44 39.50 11.60
N LEU A 881 9.46 39.40 10.74
CA LEU A 881 10.67 38.59 11.01
C LEU A 881 11.57 39.16 12.13
N LYS A 882 11.23 40.33 12.71
CA LYS A 882 11.93 40.93 13.85
C LYS A 882 11.45 40.44 15.22
N ALA A 883 10.45 39.57 15.29
CA ALA A 883 9.89 39.08 16.55
C ALA A 883 10.41 37.69 16.92
N PHE A 884 11.73 37.50 16.95
CA PHE A 884 12.33 36.49 17.82
C PHE A 884 12.43 37.08 19.23
N PRO A 885 12.07 36.36 20.31
CA PRO A 885 12.23 36.88 21.66
C PRO A 885 13.72 37.12 21.92
N ALA A 886 14.07 38.40 22.08
CA ALA A 886 15.40 38.83 22.48
C ALA A 886 15.75 38.21 23.83
N TRP A 887 16.79 37.37 23.85
CA TRP A 887 17.46 36.96 25.07
C TRP A 887 18.00 38.21 25.77
N THR A 888 17.39 38.61 26.89
CA THR A 888 17.87 39.73 27.70
C THR A 888 19.10 39.30 28.47
N GLY A 889 20.28 39.56 27.90
CA GLY A 889 21.56 39.50 28.60
C GLY A 889 21.81 40.79 29.37
N GLU A 890 21.54 40.77 30.66
CA GLU A 890 21.97 41.79 31.61
C GLU A 890 23.46 41.58 31.89
N THR A 891 24.35 42.40 31.31
CA THR A 891 25.60 42.96 31.89
C THR A 891 26.55 43.49 30.81
N ALA A 892 27.26 44.57 31.19
CA ALA A 892 28.38 45.23 30.50
C ALA A 892 28.03 46.21 29.36
N HIS A 893 27.87 47.50 29.69
CA HIS A 893 28.97 48.46 29.57
C HIS A 893 28.66 49.80 30.26
N ARG A 894 29.61 50.21 31.11
CA ARG A 894 29.75 51.54 31.72
C ARG A 894 30.50 52.48 30.76
N ALA A 895 30.17 53.78 30.88
CA ALA A 895 30.83 54.97 30.31
C ALA A 895 30.61 55.14 28.79
N ILE A 896 30.15 56.29 28.28
CA ILE A 896 30.63 57.67 28.49
C ILE A 896 29.46 58.67 28.37
N ALA A 897 29.54 59.75 29.16
CA ALA A 897 28.62 60.88 29.26
C ALA A 897 28.71 61.90 28.11
N HIS A 898 27.59 62.56 27.76
CA HIS A 898 27.34 64.01 27.91
C HIS A 898 26.03 64.44 27.21
N GLU A 899 25.23 65.25 27.94
CA GLU A 899 24.41 66.41 27.49
C GLU A 899 23.38 66.22 26.35
N THR A 900 22.08 66.58 26.44
CA THR A 900 21.39 67.72 27.07
C THR A 900 19.86 67.47 27.02
N SER A 901 19.14 67.82 28.09
CA SER A 901 17.66 67.99 28.16
C SER A 901 17.24 69.40 27.66
N PRO A 902 15.98 69.90 27.80
CA PRO A 902 14.64 69.29 28.02
C PRO A 902 13.51 69.92 27.14
N GLY A 903 12.27 69.43 27.27
CA GLY A 903 11.03 70.22 27.04
C GLY A 903 9.77 69.35 26.90
N GLN A 904 9.02 69.12 27.99
CA GLN A 904 7.70 69.73 28.32
C GLN A 904 6.57 69.44 27.31
N ALA A 905 5.30 69.16 27.65
CA ALA A 905 4.56 68.87 28.87
C ALA A 905 3.08 68.62 28.46
N ARG A 906 2.35 67.75 29.20
CA ARG A 906 0.91 67.86 29.60
C ARG A 906 -0.17 67.87 28.48
N THR A 907 -1.38 67.29 28.54
CA THR A 907 -2.38 66.93 29.59
C THR A 907 -3.43 65.96 28.97
N GLY A 908 -4.05 65.05 29.76
CA GLY A 908 -5.33 64.38 29.44
C GLY A 908 -6.56 65.27 29.75
N PRO A 909 -7.79 64.76 30.04
CA PRO A 909 -8.28 63.37 30.03
C PRO A 909 -9.75 63.11 29.53
N ALA A 910 -10.11 61.82 29.45
CA ALA A 910 -11.36 61.11 29.87
C ALA A 910 -12.83 61.50 29.46
N ARG A 911 -13.50 60.45 28.91
CA ARG A 911 -14.81 59.83 29.26
C ARG A 911 -16.19 60.37 28.75
N SER A 912 -16.97 59.36 28.32
CA SER A 912 -18.42 59.09 28.50
C SER A 912 -19.43 59.35 27.35
N ASN A 913 -20.15 58.26 27.02
CA ASN A 913 -21.38 58.05 26.23
C ASN A 913 -22.63 58.53 27.04
N PRO A 914 -23.94 58.43 26.63
CA PRO A 914 -24.60 57.69 25.51
C PRO A 914 -25.85 58.38 24.86
N ALA A 915 -26.58 57.65 23.97
CA ALA A 915 -28.07 57.48 23.91
C ALA A 915 -28.84 57.76 22.58
N MET A 916 -29.91 56.94 22.42
CA MET A 916 -30.86 56.68 21.31
C MET A 916 -32.04 57.67 21.12
N GLY A 917 -32.69 57.63 19.94
CA GLY A 917 -34.12 57.97 19.68
C GLY A 917 -34.51 57.85 18.19
N LYS A 918 -35.30 56.84 17.75
CA LYS A 918 -36.78 56.73 17.54
C LYS A 918 -37.41 57.56 16.38
N PHE A 919 -38.11 56.92 15.41
CA PHE A 919 -39.61 56.87 15.25
C PHE A 919 -40.11 56.31 13.88
N LEU A 920 -41.39 55.87 13.89
CA LEU A 920 -42.21 55.03 12.97
C LEU A 920 -43.29 55.81 12.17
N ARG A 921 -43.84 55.21 11.09
CA ARG A 921 -45.29 55.04 10.66
C ARG A 921 -45.41 54.77 9.13
N ALA A 922 -46.45 54.16 8.51
CA ALA A 922 -47.64 53.36 8.85
C ALA A 922 -48.32 52.89 7.51
N ASP A 923 -49.05 51.75 7.51
CA ASP A 923 -50.47 51.55 7.06
C ASP A 923 -50.84 50.13 6.56
N ARG A 924 -52.11 49.75 6.83
CA ARG A 924 -52.86 48.45 6.69
C ARG A 924 -53.82 48.47 5.45
N PRO A 925 -54.85 47.58 5.18
CA PRO A 925 -55.48 46.43 5.91
C PRO A 925 -56.07 45.20 5.12
N GLY A 926 -56.61 44.20 5.87
CA GLY A 926 -57.74 43.26 5.53
C GLY A 926 -57.35 41.84 5.08
N SER A 927 -57.97 40.69 5.42
CA SER A 927 -59.25 40.29 6.06
C SER A 927 -59.25 38.76 6.37
N THR A 928 -59.95 38.32 7.42
CA THR A 928 -60.34 36.92 7.82
C THR A 928 -61.71 36.51 7.18
N PRO A 929 -62.23 35.23 7.15
CA PRO A 929 -62.45 34.36 8.35
C PRO A 929 -62.60 32.80 8.20
N GLN A 930 -62.77 32.16 9.37
CA GLN A 930 -63.67 31.02 9.73
C GLN A 930 -63.16 29.56 9.93
N GLU A 931 -63.45 29.05 11.15
CA GLU A 931 -63.45 27.67 11.71
C GLU A 931 -64.87 27.03 11.54
N PRO A 932 -65.18 25.70 11.79
CA PRO A 932 -65.09 25.06 13.14
C PRO A 932 -64.97 23.50 13.28
N ALA A 933 -64.49 23.08 14.47
CA ALA A 933 -64.87 22.00 15.43
C ALA A 933 -65.36 20.55 15.08
N ALA A 934 -64.73 19.60 15.81
CA ALA A 934 -65.25 18.46 16.63
C ALA A 934 -65.60 17.07 16.04
N GLN A 935 -64.99 15.99 16.58
CA GLN A 935 -65.62 14.92 17.42
C GLN A 935 -64.75 13.65 17.57
N GLU A 936 -64.70 13.12 18.80
CA GLU A 936 -64.24 11.77 19.22
C GLU A 936 -65.49 10.85 19.37
N PRO A 937 -65.39 9.48 19.42
CA PRO A 937 -65.21 8.81 20.74
C PRO A 937 -64.54 7.40 20.78
N ALA A 938 -63.84 7.16 21.91
CA ALA A 938 -63.79 6.01 22.86
C ALA A 938 -63.95 4.50 22.47
N ALA A 939 -63.02 3.64 22.98
CA ALA A 939 -63.21 2.55 23.98
C ALA A 939 -61.91 1.68 24.14
N LYS A 940 -61.18 1.70 25.28
CA LYS A 940 -61.15 0.77 26.46
C LYS A 940 -60.83 -0.71 26.13
N VAL A 941 -59.86 -1.41 26.74
CA VAL A 941 -59.65 -1.86 28.16
C VAL A 941 -58.17 -2.33 28.28
N ALA A 942 -57.27 -1.85 29.17
CA ALA A 942 -57.10 -1.91 30.64
C ALA A 942 -56.32 -3.14 31.19
N LEU A 943 -55.24 -2.86 31.94
CA LEU A 943 -54.77 -3.44 33.23
C LEU A 943 -53.21 -3.46 33.29
N THR A 944 -52.48 -3.27 34.40
CA THR A 944 -52.44 -2.36 35.58
C THR A 944 -51.21 -2.82 36.42
N ILE A 945 -50.25 -1.92 36.68
CA ILE A 945 -49.46 -1.63 37.93
C ILE A 945 -48.78 -2.83 38.67
N THR A 946 -47.50 -2.81 39.06
CA THR A 946 -46.90 -2.22 40.31
C THR A 946 -45.37 -2.51 40.30
N GLU A 947 -44.42 -1.55 40.36
CA GLU A 947 -43.76 -0.93 41.55
C GLU A 947 -42.88 -1.94 42.37
N VAL A 948 -41.60 -1.76 42.77
CA VAL A 948 -40.94 -0.80 43.71
C VAL A 948 -39.41 -1.15 43.73
N VAL A 949 -38.46 -0.24 43.42
CA VAL A 949 -37.55 0.56 44.29
C VAL A 949 -36.48 -0.17 45.15
N SER A 950 -35.26 0.39 45.08
CA SER A 950 -34.15 0.49 46.06
C SER A 950 -33.07 -0.60 46.16
N THR A 951 -31.83 -0.37 46.61
CA THR A 951 -30.89 0.76 46.81
C THR A 951 -29.67 0.14 47.54
N ILE A 952 -28.42 0.44 47.12
CA ILE A 952 -27.14 0.48 47.91
C ILE A 952 -26.64 -0.77 48.68
N GLY A 953 -25.32 -1.01 48.57
CA GLY A 953 -24.46 -1.58 49.64
C GLY A 953 -23.52 -2.68 49.14
N SER A 954 -22.26 -2.38 48.78
CA SER A 954 -21.08 -2.26 49.66
C SER A 954 -20.44 -3.60 50.08
N HIS A 955 -19.18 -3.75 49.66
CA HIS A 955 -18.05 -4.36 50.36
C HIS A 955 -18.08 -5.84 50.78
N GLY A 956 -17.05 -6.55 50.32
CA GLY A 956 -16.05 -7.09 51.25
C GLY A 956 -15.87 -8.61 51.25
N GLY A 957 -14.61 -9.01 51.27
CA GLY A 957 -14.14 -10.29 51.84
C GLY A 957 -13.90 -11.36 50.78
N THR A 958 -12.67 -11.56 50.31
CA THR A 958 -11.59 -12.36 50.93
C THR A 958 -11.88 -13.86 51.08
N SER A 959 -10.93 -14.62 50.54
CA SER A 959 -10.37 -15.89 51.03
C SER A 959 -11.26 -17.14 51.02
N THR A 960 -10.83 -18.12 50.23
CA THR A 960 -10.35 -19.48 50.65
C THR A 960 -10.18 -20.31 49.37
N GLU A 961 -8.98 -20.58 48.88
CA GLU A 961 -8.03 -21.63 49.30
C GLU A 961 -8.58 -23.06 49.36
N SER A 962 -7.81 -23.96 48.74
CA SER A 962 -7.87 -25.44 48.71
C SER A 962 -9.07 -26.03 47.95
N GLY A 963 -8.91 -26.98 47.03
CA GLY A 963 -7.87 -27.98 46.84
C GLY A 963 -8.58 -29.33 46.64
N GLY A 964 -8.10 -30.16 45.73
CA GLY A 964 -8.48 -31.58 45.66
C GLY A 964 -9.19 -32.01 44.38
N ASP A 965 -8.38 -32.45 43.42
CA ASP A 965 -8.40 -33.75 42.76
C ASP A 965 -9.72 -34.51 42.46
N ALA A 966 -9.64 -35.14 41.28
CA ALA A 966 -10.26 -36.38 40.83
C ALA A 966 -11.67 -36.28 40.22
N SER A 967 -11.73 -36.12 38.89
CA SER A 967 -11.88 -37.25 37.95
C SER A 967 -11.58 -36.82 36.51
#